data_AF-A0A6C2CFU7-F1
#
_entry.id   AF-A0A6C2CFU7-F1
#
_cell.length_a   1.000
_cell.length_b   1.000
_cell.length_c   1.000
_cell.angle_alpha   90.00
_cell.angle_beta   90.00
_cell.angle_gamma   90.00
#
_symmetry.space_group_name_H-M   'P 1'
#
loop_
_entity.id
_entity.type
_entity.pdbx_description
1 polymer ?
#
loop_
_entity_poly.entity_id
_entity_poly.type
_entity_poly.pdbx_seq_one_letter_code
_entity_poly.pdbx_strand_id
1 'polypeptide(L)'
;MAANPLTAATLPRAPEPAGRNAEALYREGLEHLRRLAGHTWTDHNIHDPGITTLELVTWALAELGYRADLPLADLLTPPQGAPLTLADQFHRARQVLPVRPLTTLDWRKLLIDLPGVKNAWITPTEAPPLYADQLRRTLLRSPPAHPHYREVRLHGLYGVTIDFMDALNTQAEQAPVLRAVRATLENHRNLCEDFVSIAPVPTQRFALCAELDLDASADVTEVAARLLFAAADTIAPTVPAYSLAQMLARPLPDGRPRSIDDIFDGPPLVHGFIDEADLAASELPDELRLSDLIGVLMDVPGVHAITDLVLNPLDDAGFAVSVPNRWRIPVKAGHLPRLAITSDGETPAGRLVFRKRGLPVAGWNIAQMPPAVRARLEALQEEARRTVETPREEDLPVPDGRWRDLAAYRSVQLDFPPLYGLGAAGLAGNPDALRQAQVLQLKAYLTLFDQQIANDLAQLAQARSLLSIHPDELAAIAERFNGLPEHAHTLASQRVDSIVGHDKIYAAGLTDTGLAGLAESPLEAIARQHGLLDHLLARLDEDFSEYAAVMASAFGHSDGEVIAHKCAFLAEAAELGANRAGAYRQYDSEEQWNTDNVSGLEKRLARLLGIADFSRRNLGAVSYDTYAEIDITPGDEFRFRVLRADDNKILLSSTVNFTSREDARARMIEAIARGQQVDEQHYRVIEGRDGHFYFRIIDDAGHILARRVEGFATEEAARDAIANLAAYLRDHYSGEGLYVFENLLLRPETADDPLLPICIDSDCSDCADADPYSWRLQIVLPAYAGRFQQMDFRHFVEHTLRSEVPAHLLPKICWVNADDMARFERAYRDWLNLHASLTRPSPADRQARLQALVDALTTMKNQYPQRTLFDCFAESPKPPFVLGSTALGSAPDHFDNQETDHG
;
A
#
# COMPACT_ATOMS: atom_id res chain seq x y z
N MET A 1 -16.83 79.97 -6.10
CA MET A 1 -15.46 79.42 -5.98
C MET A 1 -15.49 78.01 -6.54
N ALA A 2 -14.61 77.74 -7.51
CA ALA A 2 -14.58 76.52 -8.29
C ALA A 2 -14.06 75.31 -7.50
N ALA A 3 -14.50 74.13 -7.92
CA ALA A 3 -14.08 72.82 -7.46
C ALA A 3 -12.62 72.52 -7.85
N ASN A 4 -11.91 71.82 -6.97
CA ASN A 4 -10.69 71.08 -7.29
C ASN A 4 -11.06 69.58 -7.32
N PRO A 5 -10.93 68.87 -8.45
CA PRO A 5 -11.39 67.49 -8.57
C PRO A 5 -10.33 66.48 -8.10
N LEU A 6 -10.77 65.58 -7.20
CA LEU A 6 -10.42 64.16 -7.09
C LEU A 6 -8.93 63.77 -7.03
N THR A 7 -8.32 63.85 -5.84
CA THR A 7 -7.36 62.82 -5.41
C THR A 7 -8.14 61.63 -4.88
N ALA A 8 -8.13 60.51 -5.61
CA ALA A 8 -8.70 59.26 -5.11
C ALA A 8 -7.97 58.84 -3.83
N ALA A 9 -8.73 58.53 -2.77
CA ALA A 9 -8.17 57.95 -1.56
C ALA A 9 -7.57 56.57 -1.90
N THR A 10 -6.25 56.47 -1.99
CA THR A 10 -5.56 55.19 -2.08
C THR A 10 -5.52 54.56 -0.70
N LEU A 11 -6.19 53.41 -0.55
CA LEU A 11 -5.98 52.52 0.60
C LEU A 11 -4.48 52.22 0.69
N PRO A 12 -3.84 52.33 1.87
CA PRO A 12 -2.43 51.96 2.03
C PRO A 12 -2.28 50.48 1.69
N ARG A 13 -1.72 50.19 0.52
CA ARG A 13 -1.31 48.82 0.18
C ARG A 13 -0.18 48.46 1.12
N ALA A 14 -0.27 47.30 1.77
CA ALA A 14 0.89 46.68 2.38
C ALA A 14 2.02 46.65 1.32
N PRO A 15 3.27 46.95 1.69
CA PRO A 15 4.37 46.94 0.73
C PRO A 15 4.41 45.59 0.03
N GLU A 16 4.42 45.61 -1.29
CA GLU A 16 4.52 44.38 -2.08
C GLU A 16 5.83 43.66 -1.72
N PRO A 17 5.83 42.33 -1.58
CA PRO A 17 7.04 41.56 -1.38
C PRO A 17 8.09 41.95 -2.42
N ALA A 18 9.36 42.07 -2.03
CA ALA A 18 10.42 42.66 -2.87
C ALA A 18 10.50 42.01 -4.27
N GLY A 19 10.29 40.70 -4.37
CA GLY A 19 10.29 39.96 -5.65
C GLY A 19 9.15 40.27 -6.63
N ARG A 20 8.11 41.01 -6.21
CA ARG A 20 7.00 41.47 -7.07
C ARG A 20 7.10 42.93 -7.45
N ASN A 21 7.98 43.67 -6.78
CA ASN A 21 8.09 45.10 -6.94
C ASN A 21 9.22 45.43 -7.91
N ALA A 22 8.86 45.72 -9.16
CA ALA A 22 9.83 46.07 -10.21
C ALA A 22 10.74 47.24 -9.81
N GLU A 23 10.25 48.23 -9.06
CA GLU A 23 11.08 49.35 -8.61
C GLU A 23 12.10 48.90 -7.55
N ALA A 24 11.72 48.01 -6.65
CA ALA A 24 12.63 47.44 -5.66
C ALA A 24 13.73 46.60 -6.34
N LEU A 25 13.34 45.72 -7.27
CA LEU A 25 14.27 44.92 -8.08
C LEU A 25 15.21 45.80 -8.92
N TYR A 26 14.69 46.89 -9.49
CA TYR A 26 15.50 47.86 -10.24
C TYR A 26 16.53 48.54 -9.35
N ARG A 27 16.16 49.00 -8.15
CA ARG A 27 17.10 49.60 -7.20
C ARG A 27 18.18 48.61 -6.80
N GLU A 28 17.81 47.37 -6.49
CA GLU A 28 18.75 46.30 -6.15
C GLU A 28 19.71 46.00 -7.31
N GLY A 29 19.19 45.85 -8.53
CA GLY A 29 19.99 45.65 -9.72
C GLY A 29 20.94 46.82 -10.01
N LEU A 30 20.49 48.06 -9.78
CA LEU A 30 21.32 49.26 -9.93
C LEU A 30 22.43 49.32 -8.87
N GLU A 31 22.15 48.91 -7.64
CA GLU A 31 23.16 48.78 -6.59
C GLU A 31 24.21 47.71 -6.94
N HIS A 32 23.78 46.56 -7.47
CA HIS A 32 24.68 45.53 -7.98
C HIS A 32 25.56 46.04 -9.12
N LEU A 33 24.98 46.75 -10.09
CA LEU A 33 25.70 47.34 -11.20
C LEU A 33 26.75 48.34 -10.71
N ARG A 34 26.39 49.27 -9.82
CA ARG A 34 27.34 50.24 -9.23
C ARG A 34 28.48 49.55 -8.48
N ARG A 35 28.18 48.47 -7.77
CA ARG A 35 29.19 47.70 -7.02
C ARG A 35 30.14 46.94 -7.95
N LEU A 36 29.63 46.32 -9.01
CA LEU A 36 30.42 45.47 -9.91
C LEU A 36 31.16 46.26 -10.99
N ALA A 37 30.55 47.35 -11.47
CA ALA A 37 31.01 48.09 -12.65
C ALA A 37 31.07 49.62 -12.45
N GLY A 38 30.93 50.15 -11.23
CA GLY A 38 30.87 51.60 -10.98
C GLY A 38 32.12 52.39 -11.38
N HIS A 39 33.23 51.73 -11.71
CA HIS A 39 34.44 52.35 -12.26
C HIS A 39 34.46 52.39 -13.79
N THR A 40 33.78 51.47 -14.48
CA THR A 40 33.78 51.34 -15.95
C THR A 40 32.47 51.82 -16.57
N TRP A 41 31.36 51.70 -15.85
CA TRP A 41 30.04 52.19 -16.23
C TRP A 41 29.56 53.22 -15.20
N THR A 42 29.82 54.49 -15.48
CA THR A 42 29.57 55.59 -14.53
C THR A 42 28.26 56.32 -14.78
N ASP A 43 27.72 56.24 -16.00
CA ASP A 43 26.44 56.85 -16.39
C ASP A 43 25.29 55.88 -16.14
N HIS A 44 24.39 56.25 -15.23
CA HIS A 44 23.22 55.45 -14.84
C HIS A 44 21.91 56.18 -15.12
N ASN A 45 21.92 57.09 -16.08
CA ASN A 45 20.75 57.87 -16.44
C ASN A 45 19.83 57.13 -17.42
N ILE A 46 18.57 57.57 -17.51
CA ILE A 46 17.50 56.94 -18.32
C ILE A 46 17.77 56.88 -19.83
N HIS A 47 18.78 57.58 -20.34
CA HIS A 47 19.13 57.56 -21.76
C HIS A 47 20.13 56.46 -22.11
N ASP A 48 20.74 55.84 -21.10
CA ASP A 48 21.67 54.73 -21.27
C ASP A 48 20.88 53.44 -21.63
N PRO A 49 21.18 52.80 -22.77
CA PRO A 49 20.50 51.57 -23.20
C PRO A 49 20.61 50.39 -22.22
N GLY A 50 21.68 50.33 -21.44
CA GLY A 50 21.85 49.29 -20.43
C GLY A 50 20.98 49.53 -19.19
N ILE A 51 20.71 50.79 -18.85
CA ILE A 51 19.72 51.14 -17.81
C ILE A 51 18.30 50.81 -18.27
N THR A 52 17.97 51.09 -19.54
CA THR A 52 16.70 50.64 -20.14
C THR A 52 16.56 49.11 -20.09
N THR A 53 17.63 48.38 -20.39
CA THR A 53 17.63 46.91 -20.29
C THR A 53 17.36 46.46 -18.85
N LEU A 54 18.05 47.05 -17.87
CA LEU A 54 17.87 46.73 -16.45
C LEU A 54 16.41 46.97 -16.02
N GLU A 55 15.84 48.11 -16.37
CA GLU A 55 14.44 48.44 -16.07
C GLU A 55 13.47 47.39 -16.63
N LEU A 56 13.58 47.06 -17.92
CA LEU A 56 12.68 46.10 -18.56
C LEU A 56 12.84 44.67 -18.03
N VAL A 57 14.07 44.22 -17.77
CA VAL A 57 14.31 42.90 -17.16
C VAL A 57 13.74 42.83 -15.75
N THR A 58 13.83 43.91 -14.96
CA THR A 58 13.27 43.93 -13.60
C THR A 58 11.74 43.88 -13.59
N TRP A 59 11.08 44.41 -14.63
CA TRP A 59 9.65 44.21 -14.86
C TRP A 59 9.30 42.76 -15.17
N ALA A 60 10.06 42.10 -16.04
CA ALA A 60 9.85 40.69 -16.36
C ALA A 60 10.09 39.78 -15.14
N LEU A 61 11.11 40.07 -14.33
CA LEU A 61 11.37 39.38 -13.07
C LEU A 61 10.25 39.58 -12.04
N ALA A 62 9.68 40.80 -11.96
CA ALA A 62 8.53 41.07 -11.11
C ALA A 62 7.30 40.24 -11.49
N GLU A 63 7.09 39.96 -12.79
CA GLU A 63 6.04 39.05 -13.25
C GLU A 63 6.30 37.60 -12.81
N LEU A 64 7.53 37.11 -12.92
CA LEU A 64 7.92 35.79 -12.41
C LEU A 64 7.64 35.68 -10.90
N GLY A 65 8.07 36.66 -10.11
CA GLY A 65 7.79 36.71 -8.67
C GLY A 65 6.30 36.86 -8.34
N TYR A 66 5.52 37.53 -9.19
CA TYR A 66 4.07 37.57 -9.06
C TYR A 66 3.45 36.17 -9.21
N ARG A 67 3.84 35.44 -10.25
CA ARG A 67 3.34 34.08 -10.54
C ARG A 67 3.79 33.06 -9.50
N ALA A 68 5.03 33.15 -9.02
CA ALA A 68 5.57 32.22 -8.02
C ALA A 68 4.83 32.30 -6.66
N ASP A 69 4.26 33.45 -6.32
CA ASP A 69 3.53 33.66 -5.06
C ASP A 69 1.98 33.62 -5.25
N LEU A 70 1.52 32.97 -6.33
CA LEU A 70 0.12 32.57 -6.45
C LEU A 70 -0.25 31.54 -5.38
N PRO A 71 -1.54 31.41 -5.00
CA PRO A 71 -1.97 30.38 -4.07
C PRO A 71 -1.50 28.99 -4.53
N LEU A 72 -1.00 28.16 -3.61
CA LEU A 72 -0.50 26.82 -3.94
C LEU A 72 -1.54 25.99 -4.71
N ALA A 73 -2.82 26.10 -4.36
CA ALA A 73 -3.90 25.44 -5.10
C ALA A 73 -3.94 25.87 -6.58
N ASP A 74 -3.75 27.16 -6.90
CA ASP A 74 -3.69 27.66 -8.29
C ASP A 74 -2.45 27.12 -9.03
N LEU A 75 -1.31 26.99 -8.33
CA LEU A 75 -0.06 26.48 -8.92
C LEU A 75 -0.15 25.01 -9.32
N LEU A 76 -0.87 24.21 -8.53
CA LEU A 76 -1.00 22.77 -8.71
C LEU A 76 -2.24 22.36 -9.52
N THR A 77 -3.20 23.28 -9.70
CA THR A 77 -4.43 23.00 -10.44
C THR A 77 -4.11 22.73 -11.90
N PRO A 78 -4.55 21.59 -12.46
CA PRO A 78 -4.33 21.24 -13.86
C PRO A 78 -5.31 21.99 -14.80
N PRO A 79 -5.01 22.06 -16.12
CA PRO A 79 -5.90 22.70 -17.08
C PRO A 79 -7.26 22.01 -17.16
N GLN A 80 -8.29 22.78 -17.56
CA GLN A 80 -9.62 22.22 -17.73
C GLN A 80 -9.60 21.11 -18.80
N GLY A 81 -10.14 19.93 -18.45
CA GLY A 81 -10.14 18.76 -19.32
C GLY A 81 -8.87 17.90 -19.24
N ALA A 82 -7.94 18.22 -18.33
CA ALA A 82 -6.84 17.32 -17.98
C ALA A 82 -7.39 15.99 -17.39
N PRO A 83 -6.66 14.87 -17.59
CA PRO A 83 -7.09 13.58 -17.06
C PRO A 83 -7.06 13.50 -15.54
N LEU A 84 -6.16 14.25 -14.90
CA LEU A 84 -5.98 14.29 -13.45
C LEU A 84 -6.56 15.59 -12.89
N THR A 85 -7.21 15.51 -11.74
CA THR A 85 -7.62 16.66 -10.93
C THR A 85 -6.54 17.02 -9.91
N LEU A 86 -6.74 18.09 -9.12
CA LEU A 86 -5.84 18.41 -8.00
C LEU A 86 -5.87 17.31 -6.92
N ALA A 87 -7.04 16.71 -6.71
CA ALA A 87 -7.23 15.65 -5.72
C ALA A 87 -6.46 14.37 -6.08
N ASP A 88 -6.36 14.05 -7.36
CA ASP A 88 -5.74 12.79 -7.84
C ASP A 88 -4.20 12.81 -7.74
N GLN A 89 -3.60 13.98 -7.56
CA GLN A 89 -2.15 14.15 -7.46
C GLN A 89 -1.57 13.73 -6.10
N PHE A 90 -2.42 13.57 -5.07
CA PHE A 90 -2.00 13.35 -3.68
C PHE A 90 -2.81 12.25 -3.00
N HIS A 91 -2.22 11.60 -2.00
CA HIS A 91 -2.93 10.65 -1.17
C HIS A 91 -4.02 11.38 -0.38
N ARG A 92 -5.23 10.80 -0.38
CA ARG A 92 -6.34 11.31 0.42
C ARG A 92 -6.28 10.76 1.85
N ALA A 93 -6.88 11.48 2.81
CA ALA A 93 -6.80 11.07 4.22
C ALA A 93 -7.42 9.69 4.43
N ARG A 94 -8.57 9.41 3.78
CA ARG A 94 -9.26 8.11 3.84
C ARG A 94 -8.48 6.98 3.15
N GLN A 95 -7.47 7.28 2.35
CA GLN A 95 -6.66 6.27 1.65
C GLN A 95 -5.40 5.92 2.42
N VAL A 96 -4.73 6.90 3.05
CA VAL A 96 -3.39 6.71 3.62
C VAL A 96 -3.35 6.57 5.13
N LEU A 97 -4.35 7.10 5.85
CA LEU A 97 -4.39 7.01 7.32
C LEU A 97 -5.00 5.69 7.83
N PRO A 98 -6.10 5.17 7.26
CA PRO A 98 -6.67 3.92 7.73
C PRO A 98 -5.72 2.74 7.60
N VAL A 99 -5.81 1.84 8.55
CA VAL A 99 -5.04 0.60 8.61
C VAL A 99 -5.97 -0.60 8.62
N ARG A 100 -5.46 -1.79 8.30
CA ARG A 100 -6.25 -3.02 8.48
C ARG A 100 -6.72 -3.19 9.93
N PRO A 101 -7.85 -3.88 10.16
CA PRO A 101 -8.30 -4.15 11.52
C PRO A 101 -7.28 -5.01 12.26
N LEU A 102 -6.80 -4.52 13.40
CA LEU A 102 -5.82 -5.22 14.22
C LEU A 102 -6.38 -5.55 15.61
N THR A 103 -7.10 -4.60 16.22
CA THR A 103 -7.68 -4.81 17.55
C THR A 103 -9.05 -5.47 17.46
N THR A 104 -9.54 -6.01 18.58
CA THR A 104 -10.92 -6.52 18.68
C THR A 104 -11.94 -5.43 18.40
N LEU A 105 -11.66 -4.17 18.77
CA LEU A 105 -12.51 -3.02 18.48
C LEU A 105 -12.53 -2.72 16.98
N ASP A 106 -11.39 -2.79 16.30
CA ASP A 106 -11.34 -2.55 14.85
C ASP A 106 -12.12 -3.59 14.07
N TRP A 107 -11.95 -4.87 14.41
CA TRP A 107 -12.77 -5.94 13.84
C TRP A 107 -14.25 -5.71 14.11
N ARG A 108 -14.59 -5.26 15.31
CA ARG A 108 -15.97 -4.93 15.67
C ARG A 108 -16.52 -3.76 14.85
N LYS A 109 -15.77 -2.67 14.68
CA LYS A 109 -16.12 -1.52 13.81
C LYS A 109 -16.39 -2.01 12.38
N LEU A 110 -15.47 -2.78 11.81
CA LEU A 110 -15.56 -3.30 10.45
C LEU A 110 -16.79 -4.19 10.24
N LEU A 111 -17.12 -5.05 11.20
CA LEU A 111 -18.27 -5.95 11.12
C LEU A 111 -19.60 -5.21 11.28
N ILE A 112 -19.66 -4.22 12.18
CA ILE A 112 -20.86 -3.39 12.39
C ILE A 112 -21.19 -2.55 11.17
N ASP A 113 -20.17 -2.12 10.43
CA ASP A 113 -20.34 -1.36 9.20
C ASP A 113 -20.95 -2.21 8.05
N LEU A 114 -21.12 -3.52 8.22
CA LEU A 114 -21.81 -4.37 7.24
C LEU A 114 -23.34 -4.23 7.34
N PRO A 115 -24.04 -4.07 6.21
CA PRO A 115 -25.51 -4.08 6.20
C PRO A 115 -26.09 -5.34 6.85
N GLY A 116 -27.06 -5.16 7.75
CA GLY A 116 -27.69 -6.24 8.49
C GLY A 116 -27.00 -6.64 9.79
N VAL A 117 -25.83 -6.09 10.12
CA VAL A 117 -25.14 -6.33 11.41
C VAL A 117 -25.40 -5.16 12.35
N LYS A 118 -26.11 -5.42 13.45
CA LYS A 118 -26.41 -4.42 14.48
C LYS A 118 -25.27 -4.27 15.48
N ASN A 119 -24.63 -5.38 15.82
CA ASN A 119 -23.47 -5.45 16.70
C ASN A 119 -22.68 -6.74 16.43
N ALA A 120 -21.42 -6.81 16.86
CA ALA A 120 -20.58 -7.99 16.71
C ALA A 120 -19.59 -8.10 17.87
N TRP A 121 -19.15 -9.32 18.18
CA TRP A 121 -18.09 -9.57 19.16
C TRP A 121 -17.11 -10.60 18.63
N ILE A 122 -15.83 -10.37 18.91
CA ILE A 122 -14.72 -11.24 18.55
C ILE A 122 -14.11 -11.76 19.85
N THR A 123 -14.01 -13.08 19.97
CA THR A 123 -13.49 -13.75 21.17
C THR A 123 -12.42 -14.78 20.79
N PRO A 124 -11.33 -14.91 21.56
CA PRO A 124 -10.39 -16.00 21.37
C PRO A 124 -11.10 -17.36 21.50
N THR A 125 -10.81 -18.28 20.59
CA THR A 125 -11.33 -19.65 20.60
C THR A 125 -10.20 -20.62 20.88
N GLU A 126 -10.39 -21.53 21.83
CA GLU A 126 -9.41 -22.57 22.13
C GLU A 126 -9.63 -23.80 21.22
N ALA A 127 -8.59 -24.20 20.49
CA ALA A 127 -8.53 -25.51 19.86
C ALA A 127 -8.23 -26.60 20.91
N PRO A 128 -8.55 -27.89 20.64
CA PRO A 128 -8.13 -29.00 21.49
C PRO A 128 -6.60 -28.94 21.76
N PRO A 129 -6.16 -29.10 23.03
CA PRO A 129 -4.75 -28.96 23.36
C PRO A 129 -3.92 -30.08 22.74
N LEU A 130 -2.71 -29.71 22.31
CA LEU A 130 -1.65 -30.64 21.92
C LEU A 130 -0.68 -30.83 23.08
N TYR A 131 0.19 -31.82 22.99
CA TYR A 131 1.12 -32.19 24.06
C TYR A 131 2.52 -32.40 23.49
N ALA A 132 3.46 -31.56 23.88
CA ALA A 132 4.87 -31.70 23.51
C ALA A 132 5.53 -32.74 24.43
N ASP A 133 5.89 -33.90 23.87
CA ASP A 133 6.67 -34.93 24.56
C ASP A 133 8.15 -34.52 24.56
N GLN A 134 8.69 -34.18 25.74
CA GLN A 134 10.06 -33.69 25.89
C GLN A 134 11.12 -34.78 25.72
N LEU A 135 10.76 -36.05 25.92
CA LEU A 135 11.68 -37.18 25.77
C LEU A 135 11.80 -37.58 24.31
N ARG A 136 10.67 -37.64 23.61
CA ARG A 136 10.63 -38.01 22.19
C ARG A 136 10.84 -36.84 21.24
N ARG A 137 10.71 -35.61 21.75
CA ARG A 137 10.77 -34.36 20.97
C ARG A 137 9.73 -34.36 19.85
N THR A 138 8.52 -34.79 20.18
CA THR A 138 7.39 -34.90 19.24
C THR A 138 6.12 -34.33 19.83
N LEU A 139 5.25 -33.82 18.97
CA LEU A 139 3.93 -33.35 19.36
C LEU A 139 2.91 -34.50 19.33
N LEU A 140 2.00 -34.53 20.31
CA LEU A 140 0.98 -35.55 20.50
C LEU A 140 -0.40 -34.91 20.69
N ARG A 141 -1.47 -35.65 20.41
CA ARG A 141 -2.87 -35.22 20.62
C ARG A 141 -3.44 -35.59 21.98
N SER A 142 -2.76 -36.47 22.69
CA SER A 142 -3.13 -36.96 24.01
C SER A 142 -1.91 -36.96 24.92
N PRO A 143 -2.08 -36.76 26.25
CA PRO A 143 -0.96 -36.72 27.16
C PRO A 143 -0.26 -38.10 27.23
N PRO A 144 1.08 -38.14 27.15
CA PRO A 144 1.84 -39.39 27.30
C PRO A 144 1.77 -39.91 28.74
N ALA A 145 2.08 -41.20 28.93
CA ALA A 145 1.99 -41.87 30.24
C ALA A 145 3.08 -41.46 31.26
N HIS A 146 3.96 -40.52 30.92
CA HIS A 146 5.06 -40.04 31.77
C HIS A 146 4.90 -38.54 32.06
N PRO A 147 5.51 -37.98 33.12
CA PRO A 147 5.31 -36.57 33.50
C PRO A 147 6.09 -35.57 32.63
N HIS A 148 7.03 -36.02 31.80
CA HIS A 148 7.89 -35.16 30.97
C HIS A 148 7.20 -34.71 29.67
N TYR A 149 6.09 -33.99 29.80
CA TYR A 149 5.41 -33.34 28.67
C TYR A 149 4.90 -31.95 29.07
N ARG A 150 4.62 -31.12 28.05
CA ARG A 150 4.01 -29.81 28.21
C ARG A 150 2.74 -29.71 27.36
N GLU A 151 1.67 -29.17 27.93
CA GLU A 151 0.45 -28.83 27.18
C GLU A 151 0.74 -27.62 26.27
N VAL A 152 0.32 -27.72 25.01
CA VAL A 152 0.49 -26.71 23.97
C VAL A 152 -0.91 -26.28 23.52
N ARG A 153 -1.24 -25.01 23.78
CA ARG A 153 -2.51 -24.40 23.37
C ARG A 153 -2.25 -23.52 22.17
N LEU A 154 -3.01 -23.76 21.09
CA LEU A 154 -2.88 -22.97 19.88
C LEU A 154 -3.54 -21.59 20.10
N HIS A 155 -2.84 -20.55 19.69
CA HIS A 155 -3.28 -19.15 19.72
C HIS A 155 -3.52 -18.62 18.30
N GLY A 156 -4.12 -17.44 18.19
CA GLY A 156 -4.48 -16.83 16.90
C GLY A 156 -5.78 -17.36 16.29
N LEU A 157 -6.60 -18.07 17.07
CA LEU A 157 -7.91 -18.57 16.62
C LEU A 157 -9.03 -17.76 17.27
N TYR A 158 -10.00 -17.34 16.48
CA TYR A 158 -11.07 -16.46 16.94
C TYR A 158 -12.46 -16.97 16.54
N GLY A 159 -13.43 -16.67 17.40
CA GLY A 159 -14.85 -16.88 17.19
C GLY A 159 -15.57 -15.56 17.12
N VAL A 160 -16.51 -15.46 16.20
CA VAL A 160 -17.29 -14.24 15.93
C VAL A 160 -18.76 -14.51 16.21
N THR A 161 -19.36 -13.67 17.06
CA THR A 161 -20.79 -13.68 17.32
C THR A 161 -21.44 -12.41 16.78
N ILE A 162 -22.55 -12.57 16.06
CA ILE A 162 -23.24 -11.48 15.36
C ILE A 162 -24.60 -11.22 15.99
N ASP A 163 -24.88 -9.95 16.26
CA ASP A 163 -26.22 -9.44 16.48
C ASP A 163 -26.76 -8.86 15.18
N PHE A 164 -27.94 -9.30 14.76
CA PHE A 164 -28.55 -8.90 13.49
C PHE A 164 -29.47 -7.70 13.67
N MET A 165 -29.71 -6.98 12.58
CA MET A 165 -30.77 -5.96 12.54
C MET A 165 -32.13 -6.59 12.83
N ASP A 166 -32.99 -5.87 13.56
CA ASP A 166 -34.27 -6.35 14.11
C ASP A 166 -35.26 -6.91 13.04
N ALA A 167 -35.04 -6.60 11.76
CA ALA A 167 -35.83 -7.12 10.65
C ALA A 167 -35.43 -8.56 10.22
N LEU A 168 -34.29 -9.08 10.68
CA LEU A 168 -33.68 -10.33 10.21
C LEU A 168 -33.90 -11.47 11.22
N ASN A 169 -35.11 -12.05 11.19
CA ASN A 169 -35.59 -12.95 12.24
C ASN A 169 -35.54 -14.43 11.86
N THR A 170 -35.26 -14.75 10.59
CA THR A 170 -35.17 -16.13 10.11
C THR A 170 -33.75 -16.52 9.70
N GLN A 171 -33.44 -17.82 9.77
CA GLN A 171 -32.14 -18.35 9.29
C GLN A 171 -31.88 -18.03 7.81
N ALA A 172 -32.94 -17.99 6.98
CA ALA A 172 -32.83 -17.67 5.55
C ALA A 172 -32.41 -16.21 5.32
N GLU A 173 -32.89 -15.28 6.15
CA GLU A 173 -32.54 -13.85 6.11
C GLU A 173 -31.15 -13.58 6.70
N GLN A 174 -30.75 -14.35 7.72
CA GLN A 174 -29.44 -14.21 8.38
C GLN A 174 -28.29 -14.82 7.56
N ALA A 175 -28.56 -15.86 6.77
CA ALA A 175 -27.52 -16.55 6.00
C ALA A 175 -26.75 -15.64 5.01
N PRO A 176 -27.37 -14.71 4.26
CA PRO A 176 -26.65 -13.70 3.47
C PRO A 176 -25.70 -12.83 4.30
N VAL A 177 -26.12 -12.36 5.47
CA VAL A 177 -25.30 -11.52 6.35
C VAL A 177 -24.10 -12.32 6.86
N LEU A 178 -24.31 -13.56 7.31
CA LEU A 178 -23.21 -14.43 7.74
C LEU A 178 -22.21 -14.74 6.62
N ARG A 179 -22.65 -14.82 5.36
CA ARG A 179 -21.74 -14.95 4.20
C ARG A 179 -20.94 -13.66 3.98
N ALA A 180 -21.57 -12.49 4.08
CA ALA A 180 -20.89 -11.20 3.97
C ALA A 180 -19.86 -11.00 5.09
N VAL A 181 -20.20 -11.36 6.33
CA VAL A 181 -19.28 -11.39 7.47
C VAL A 181 -18.09 -12.31 7.18
N ARG A 182 -18.32 -13.54 6.74
CA ARG A 182 -17.24 -14.48 6.40
C ARG A 182 -16.32 -13.93 5.31
N ALA A 183 -16.88 -13.39 4.24
CA ALA A 183 -16.09 -12.79 3.17
C ALA A 183 -15.28 -11.57 3.65
N THR A 184 -15.86 -10.75 4.53
CA THR A 184 -15.18 -9.57 5.10
C THR A 184 -14.02 -9.98 5.99
N LEU A 185 -14.23 -10.96 6.87
CA LEU A 185 -13.17 -11.53 7.71
C LEU A 185 -12.03 -12.11 6.87
N GLU A 186 -12.36 -12.87 5.81
CA GLU A 186 -11.36 -13.45 4.91
C GLU A 186 -10.56 -12.39 4.16
N ASN A 187 -11.22 -11.35 3.65
CA ASN A 187 -10.55 -10.25 2.93
C ASN A 187 -9.64 -9.41 3.82
N HIS A 188 -9.92 -9.36 5.14
CA HIS A 188 -9.21 -8.51 6.09
C HIS A 188 -8.28 -9.29 7.05
N ARG A 189 -8.26 -10.62 6.99
CA ARG A 189 -7.49 -11.48 7.89
C ARG A 189 -6.02 -11.05 7.94
N ASN A 190 -5.43 -11.09 9.14
CA ASN A 190 -4.01 -10.84 9.34
C ASN A 190 -3.21 -12.15 9.36
N LEU A 191 -1.89 -12.04 9.18
CA LEU A 191 -0.96 -13.15 9.26
C LEU A 191 -1.01 -13.82 10.64
N CYS A 192 -1.02 -15.15 10.64
CA CYS A 192 -1.11 -16.00 11.84
C CYS A 192 -2.38 -15.80 12.67
N GLU A 193 -3.48 -15.38 12.05
CA GLU A 193 -4.81 -15.31 12.67
C GLU A 193 -5.85 -16.05 11.83
N ASP A 194 -6.84 -16.70 12.44
CA ASP A 194 -7.92 -17.37 11.72
C ASP A 194 -9.27 -17.33 12.47
N PHE A 195 -10.37 -17.25 11.71
CA PHE A 195 -11.74 -17.15 12.23
C PHE A 195 -12.47 -18.48 12.07
N VAL A 196 -12.42 -19.30 13.13
CA VAL A 196 -12.88 -20.70 13.10
C VAL A 196 -14.38 -20.87 13.32
N SER A 197 -15.05 -19.89 13.93
CA SER A 197 -16.50 -19.93 14.15
C SER A 197 -17.16 -18.57 13.90
N ILE A 198 -18.30 -18.59 13.24
CA ILE A 198 -19.14 -17.41 13.01
C ILE A 198 -20.59 -17.84 13.28
N ALA A 199 -21.22 -17.24 14.27
CA ALA A 199 -22.55 -17.64 14.73
C ALA A 199 -23.40 -16.44 15.17
N PRO A 200 -24.73 -16.58 15.23
CA PRO A 200 -25.58 -15.65 15.99
C PRO A 200 -25.14 -15.58 17.45
N VAL A 201 -25.17 -14.39 18.04
CA VAL A 201 -25.00 -14.24 19.49
C VAL A 201 -26.17 -14.92 20.22
N PRO A 202 -25.93 -15.72 21.28
CA PRO A 202 -27.03 -16.28 22.07
C PRO A 202 -27.79 -15.15 22.76
N THR A 203 -29.12 -15.25 22.82
CA THR A 203 -29.97 -14.21 23.40
C THR A 203 -30.62 -14.67 24.69
N GLN A 204 -30.83 -13.75 25.63
CA GLN A 204 -31.67 -13.96 26.80
C GLN A 204 -32.82 -12.96 26.75
N ARG A 205 -34.05 -13.48 26.80
CA ARG A 205 -35.24 -12.66 26.65
C ARG A 205 -35.80 -12.16 27.97
N PHE A 206 -36.37 -10.96 27.94
CA PHE A 206 -36.95 -10.29 29.09
C PHE A 206 -38.38 -9.82 28.79
N ALA A 207 -39.29 -10.08 29.73
CA ALA A 207 -40.65 -9.56 29.72
C ALA A 207 -40.70 -8.18 30.38
N LEU A 208 -41.27 -7.20 29.69
CA LEU A 208 -41.47 -5.84 30.19
C LEU A 208 -42.92 -5.65 30.64
N CYS A 209 -43.12 -5.35 31.92
CA CYS A 209 -44.41 -4.97 32.48
C CYS A 209 -44.34 -3.54 32.99
N ALA A 210 -45.20 -2.65 32.50
CA ALA A 210 -45.19 -1.24 32.87
C ALA A 210 -46.59 -0.67 33.06
N GLU A 211 -46.75 0.15 34.10
CA GLU A 211 -47.90 1.03 34.28
C GLU A 211 -47.46 2.49 34.23
N LEU A 212 -48.01 3.25 33.28
CA LEU A 212 -47.61 4.61 32.98
C LEU A 212 -48.78 5.58 33.10
N ASP A 213 -48.54 6.77 33.64
CA ASP A 213 -49.44 7.92 33.50
C ASP A 213 -48.89 8.82 32.39
N LEU A 214 -49.77 9.21 31.46
CA LEU A 214 -49.42 9.98 30.28
C LEU A 214 -49.92 11.41 30.41
N ASP A 215 -49.28 12.32 29.69
CA ASP A 215 -49.81 13.66 29.50
C ASP A 215 -51.19 13.61 28.86
N ALA A 216 -52.05 14.57 29.23
CA ALA A 216 -53.45 14.57 28.80
C ALA A 216 -53.59 14.53 27.26
N SER A 217 -52.71 15.23 26.54
CA SER A 217 -52.68 15.32 25.07
C SER A 217 -51.87 14.24 24.36
N ALA A 218 -51.16 13.36 25.08
CA ALA A 218 -50.28 12.36 24.46
C ALA A 218 -51.06 11.31 23.66
N ASP A 219 -50.56 10.92 22.48
CA ASP A 219 -51.09 9.78 21.72
C ASP A 219 -50.53 8.48 22.32
N VAL A 220 -51.41 7.60 22.77
CA VAL A 220 -51.05 6.30 23.35
C VAL A 220 -50.26 5.46 22.35
N THR A 221 -50.58 5.53 21.06
CA THR A 221 -49.91 4.73 20.03
C THR A 221 -48.46 5.14 19.86
N GLU A 222 -48.22 6.46 19.74
CA GLU A 222 -46.87 7.02 19.60
C GLU A 222 -46.03 6.77 20.86
N VAL A 223 -46.60 7.01 22.05
CA VAL A 223 -45.89 6.77 23.32
C VAL A 223 -45.55 5.29 23.48
N ALA A 224 -46.48 4.38 23.21
CA ALA A 224 -46.23 2.95 23.34
C ALA A 224 -45.12 2.46 22.40
N ALA A 225 -45.12 2.91 21.14
CA ALA A 225 -44.10 2.54 20.17
C ALA A 225 -42.71 3.09 20.57
N ARG A 226 -42.63 4.37 20.95
CA ARG A 226 -41.36 4.99 21.41
C ARG A 226 -40.85 4.37 22.69
N LEU A 227 -41.74 4.02 23.62
CA LEU A 227 -41.37 3.37 24.89
C LEU A 227 -40.77 1.99 24.64
N LEU A 228 -41.40 1.17 23.79
CA LEU A 228 -40.86 -0.15 23.45
C LEU A 228 -39.55 -0.05 22.69
N PHE A 229 -39.43 0.90 21.75
CA PHE A 229 -38.20 1.17 21.02
C PHE A 229 -37.07 1.60 21.97
N ALA A 230 -37.31 2.60 22.81
CA ALA A 230 -36.34 3.10 23.79
C ALA A 230 -35.95 2.02 24.80
N ALA A 231 -36.89 1.21 25.29
CA ALA A 231 -36.58 0.11 26.20
C ALA A 231 -35.70 -0.96 25.53
N ALA A 232 -35.99 -1.31 24.28
CA ALA A 232 -35.22 -2.31 23.53
C ALA A 232 -33.79 -1.81 23.25
N ASP A 233 -33.66 -0.56 22.81
CA ASP A 233 -32.36 0.06 22.54
C ASP A 233 -31.55 0.29 23.83
N THR A 234 -32.19 0.60 24.96
CA THR A 234 -31.45 0.78 26.23
C THR A 234 -30.76 -0.50 26.70
N ILE A 235 -31.41 -1.67 26.56
CA ILE A 235 -30.82 -2.93 27.03
C ILE A 235 -29.87 -3.55 26.01
N ALA A 236 -30.03 -3.23 24.72
CA ALA A 236 -29.20 -3.71 23.63
C ALA A 236 -29.01 -2.59 22.60
N PRO A 237 -28.12 -1.63 22.92
CA PRO A 237 -27.99 -0.38 22.16
C PRO A 237 -27.45 -0.61 20.76
N THR A 238 -28.03 0.11 19.82
CA THR A 238 -27.53 0.21 18.44
C THR A 238 -26.27 1.08 18.43
N VAL A 239 -25.21 0.62 17.77
CA VAL A 239 -23.98 1.41 17.64
C VAL A 239 -24.20 2.51 16.60
N PRO A 240 -24.05 3.80 16.98
CA PRO A 240 -24.27 4.92 16.06
C PRO A 240 -23.11 5.09 15.08
N ALA A 241 -23.43 5.64 13.90
CA ALA A 241 -22.45 6.06 12.90
C ALA A 241 -22.48 7.59 12.75
N TYR A 242 -21.30 8.21 12.80
CA TYR A 242 -21.12 9.65 12.80
C TYR A 242 -20.52 10.18 11.49
N SER A 243 -20.85 11.42 11.14
CA SER A 243 -20.11 12.16 10.11
C SER A 243 -18.76 12.66 10.64
N LEU A 244 -17.86 13.04 9.74
CA LEU A 244 -16.56 13.64 10.07
C LEU A 244 -16.73 14.88 10.95
N ALA A 245 -17.71 15.74 10.62
CA ALA A 245 -18.01 16.94 11.40
C ALA A 245 -18.51 16.61 12.81
N GLN A 246 -19.29 15.54 12.97
CA GLN A 246 -19.75 15.07 14.28
C GLN A 246 -18.58 14.51 15.10
N MET A 247 -17.68 13.72 14.49
CA MET A 247 -16.50 13.20 15.16
C MET A 247 -15.55 14.31 15.61
N LEU A 248 -15.29 15.32 14.76
CA LEU A 248 -14.47 16.48 15.13
C LEU A 248 -15.03 17.28 16.31
N ALA A 249 -16.35 17.32 16.46
CA ALA A 249 -17.01 17.98 17.58
C ALA A 249 -16.99 17.17 18.89
N ARG A 250 -16.67 15.87 18.82
CA ARG A 250 -16.62 14.96 19.97
C ARG A 250 -15.19 14.86 20.51
N PRO A 251 -14.91 15.30 21.74
CA PRO A 251 -13.58 15.13 22.32
C PRO A 251 -13.27 13.65 22.60
N LEU A 252 -11.98 13.34 22.74
CA LEU A 252 -11.51 12.07 23.28
C LEU A 252 -11.94 11.90 24.76
N PRO A 253 -11.89 10.66 25.31
CA PRO A 253 -12.23 10.40 26.72
C PRO A 253 -11.44 11.22 27.74
N ASP A 254 -10.23 11.67 27.38
CA ASP A 254 -9.38 12.53 28.21
C ASP A 254 -9.71 14.04 28.10
N GLY A 255 -10.70 14.40 27.28
CA GLY A 255 -11.16 15.77 27.06
C GLY A 255 -10.40 16.54 25.98
N ARG A 256 -9.39 15.95 25.32
CA ARG A 256 -8.69 16.60 24.20
C ARG A 256 -9.57 16.61 22.93
N PRO A 257 -9.44 17.64 22.06
CA PRO A 257 -10.08 17.61 20.75
C PRO A 257 -9.49 16.48 19.91
N ARG A 258 -10.31 15.81 19.11
CA ARG A 258 -9.83 14.79 18.16
C ARG A 258 -9.06 15.43 17.02
N SER A 259 -7.92 14.87 16.68
CA SER A 259 -7.21 15.15 15.44
C SER A 259 -7.77 14.31 14.28
N ILE A 260 -7.23 14.50 13.08
CA ILE A 260 -7.66 13.72 11.90
C ILE A 260 -7.17 12.28 11.99
N ASP A 261 -5.95 12.07 12.46
CA ASP A 261 -5.39 10.75 12.74
C ASP A 261 -6.24 9.99 13.77
N ASP A 262 -6.73 10.64 14.84
CA ASP A 262 -7.64 9.99 15.82
C ASP A 262 -8.96 9.50 15.19
N ILE A 263 -9.43 10.13 14.11
CA ILE A 263 -10.74 9.82 13.48
C ILE A 263 -10.60 8.73 12.42
N PHE A 264 -9.51 8.76 11.66
CA PHE A 264 -9.23 7.79 10.60
C PHE A 264 -8.42 6.58 11.10
N ASP A 265 -8.15 6.49 12.41
CA ASP A 265 -7.50 5.32 13.01
C ASP A 265 -8.39 4.07 12.93
N GLY A 266 -7.77 2.95 12.59
CA GLY A 266 -8.44 1.69 12.31
C GLY A 266 -8.91 1.54 10.85
N PRO A 267 -9.88 0.63 10.60
CA PRO A 267 -10.28 0.26 9.25
C PRO A 267 -11.15 1.32 8.56
N PRO A 268 -11.05 1.46 7.23
CA PRO A 268 -11.92 2.36 6.49
C PRO A 268 -13.37 1.84 6.52
N LEU A 269 -14.29 2.66 7.02
CA LEU A 269 -15.72 2.33 7.16
C LEU A 269 -16.56 3.06 6.12
N VAL A 270 -17.61 2.43 5.58
CA VAL A 270 -18.48 2.94 4.52
C VAL A 270 -19.57 3.87 5.05
N HIS A 271 -20.13 3.62 6.23
CA HIS A 271 -21.33 4.31 6.73
C HIS A 271 -21.03 5.46 7.71
N GLY A 272 -19.77 5.91 7.76
CA GLY A 272 -19.29 6.97 8.64
C GLY A 272 -18.31 6.42 9.69
N PHE A 273 -18.18 7.11 10.81
CA PHE A 273 -17.22 6.77 11.86
C PHE A 273 -17.92 6.19 13.10
N ILE A 274 -17.27 5.26 13.78
CA ILE A 274 -17.76 4.64 15.02
C ILE A 274 -16.84 5.05 16.17
N ASP A 275 -17.43 5.64 17.21
CA ASP A 275 -16.70 6.03 18.43
C ASP A 275 -16.53 4.81 19.36
N GLU A 276 -15.32 4.58 19.84
CA GLU A 276 -15.02 3.44 20.73
C GLU A 276 -15.76 3.51 22.06
N ALA A 277 -16.13 4.71 22.51
CA ALA A 277 -16.96 4.87 23.69
C ALA A 277 -18.35 4.23 23.51
N ASP A 278 -18.91 4.30 22.29
CA ASP A 278 -20.20 3.70 21.97
C ASP A 278 -20.09 2.17 21.80
N LEU A 279 -18.93 1.67 21.35
CA LEU A 279 -18.62 0.23 21.38
C LEU A 279 -18.55 -0.29 22.82
N ALA A 280 -17.83 0.41 23.69
CA ALA A 280 -17.72 0.03 25.10
C ALA A 280 -19.10 0.03 25.80
N ALA A 281 -19.95 1.01 25.48
CA ALA A 281 -21.32 1.09 26.02
C ALA A 281 -22.26 -0.01 25.49
N SER A 282 -21.92 -0.64 24.36
CA SER A 282 -22.71 -1.69 23.71
C SER A 282 -22.11 -3.10 23.89
N GLU A 283 -21.21 -3.27 24.86
CA GLU A 283 -20.73 -4.58 25.29
C GLU A 283 -21.83 -5.45 25.90
N LEU A 284 -21.62 -6.77 25.95
CA LEU A 284 -22.57 -7.69 26.57
C LEU A 284 -22.62 -7.45 28.09
N PRO A 285 -23.77 -7.00 28.65
CA PRO A 285 -23.83 -6.67 30.06
C PRO A 285 -23.99 -7.93 30.92
N ASP A 286 -23.35 -7.96 32.09
CA ASP A 286 -23.56 -9.01 33.10
C ASP A 286 -24.87 -8.80 33.89
N GLU A 287 -25.35 -7.55 33.96
CA GLU A 287 -26.58 -7.18 34.67
C GLU A 287 -27.24 -5.96 34.04
N LEU A 288 -28.57 -5.91 34.11
CA LEU A 288 -29.39 -4.75 33.75
C LEU A 288 -29.83 -4.01 35.01
N ARG A 289 -29.76 -2.68 34.97
CA ARG A 289 -30.19 -1.79 36.05
C ARG A 289 -31.55 -1.18 35.71
N LEU A 290 -32.56 -1.49 36.52
CA LEU A 290 -33.92 -0.99 36.28
C LEU A 290 -34.01 0.54 36.43
N SER A 291 -33.15 1.15 37.25
CA SER A 291 -33.06 2.61 37.39
C SER A 291 -32.73 3.30 36.08
N ASP A 292 -31.82 2.72 35.30
CA ASP A 292 -31.29 3.31 34.08
C ASP A 292 -32.37 3.24 32.99
N LEU A 293 -33.06 2.09 32.92
CA LEU A 293 -34.23 1.93 32.06
C LEU A 293 -35.36 2.90 32.44
N ILE A 294 -35.67 3.09 33.73
CA ILE A 294 -36.68 4.08 34.17
C ILE A 294 -36.29 5.49 33.73
N GLY A 295 -35.02 5.86 33.88
CA GLY A 295 -34.50 7.16 33.45
C GLY A 295 -34.80 7.42 31.98
N VAL A 296 -34.39 6.49 31.10
CA VAL A 296 -34.62 6.62 29.65
C VAL A 296 -36.11 6.61 29.32
N LEU A 297 -36.91 5.77 29.96
CA LEU A 297 -38.34 5.67 29.68
C LEU A 297 -39.15 6.89 30.17
N MET A 298 -38.70 7.57 31.21
CA MET A 298 -39.29 8.84 31.67
C MET A 298 -39.07 9.98 30.68
N ASP A 299 -37.99 9.94 29.90
CA ASP A 299 -37.66 10.97 28.90
C ASP A 299 -38.46 10.80 27.59
N VAL A 300 -39.22 9.72 27.44
CA VAL A 300 -40.09 9.51 26.27
C VAL A 300 -41.18 10.58 26.23
N PRO A 301 -41.27 11.39 25.15
CA PRO A 301 -42.24 12.48 25.06
C PRO A 301 -43.69 12.00 25.27
N GLY A 302 -44.39 12.62 26.22
CA GLY A 302 -45.78 12.29 26.58
C GLY A 302 -45.93 11.34 27.76
N VAL A 303 -44.84 10.78 28.30
CA VAL A 303 -44.82 10.09 29.60
C VAL A 303 -44.77 11.13 30.72
N HIS A 304 -45.77 11.11 31.60
CA HIS A 304 -45.82 11.99 32.77
C HIS A 304 -45.18 11.33 34.01
N ALA A 305 -45.47 10.05 34.22
CA ALA A 305 -44.93 9.26 35.32
C ALA A 305 -44.94 7.76 35.02
N ILE A 306 -43.95 7.03 35.54
CA ILE A 306 -43.95 5.57 35.59
C ILE A 306 -44.41 5.15 36.99
N THR A 307 -45.58 4.51 37.10
CA THR A 307 -46.17 4.09 38.37
C THR A 307 -45.61 2.76 38.85
N ASP A 308 -45.40 1.81 37.93
CA ASP A 308 -44.73 0.54 38.20
C ASP A 308 -44.00 0.07 36.94
N LEU A 309 -42.83 -0.53 37.12
CA LEU A 309 -42.03 -1.11 36.05
C LEU A 309 -41.34 -2.38 36.55
N VAL A 310 -41.53 -3.48 35.83
CA VAL A 310 -40.90 -4.77 36.13
C VAL A 310 -40.31 -5.32 34.85
N LEU A 311 -39.04 -5.72 34.93
CA LEU A 311 -38.33 -6.41 33.86
C LEU A 311 -37.85 -7.75 34.42
N ASN A 312 -38.34 -8.85 33.86
CA ASN A 312 -38.02 -10.20 34.33
C ASN A 312 -37.47 -11.05 33.19
N PRO A 313 -36.42 -11.87 33.43
CA PRO A 313 -35.95 -12.85 32.45
C PRO A 313 -37.02 -13.91 32.20
N LEU A 314 -37.03 -14.46 30.99
CA LEU A 314 -37.83 -15.62 30.63
C LEU A 314 -37.04 -16.92 30.87
N ASP A 315 -37.72 -17.96 31.32
CA ASP A 315 -37.20 -19.33 31.32
C ASP A 315 -37.28 -19.97 29.92
N ASP A 316 -36.72 -21.17 29.77
CA ASP A 316 -36.70 -21.89 28.49
C ASP A 316 -38.10 -22.29 28.01
N ALA A 317 -39.13 -22.19 28.87
CA ALA A 317 -40.54 -22.41 28.53
C ALA A 317 -41.27 -21.10 28.21
N GLY A 318 -40.58 -19.95 28.22
CA GLY A 318 -41.11 -18.63 27.89
C GLY A 318 -41.86 -17.94 29.03
N PHE A 319 -41.74 -18.42 30.27
CA PHE A 319 -42.39 -17.82 31.43
C PHE A 319 -41.47 -16.86 32.18
N ALA A 320 -42.02 -15.74 32.65
CA ALA A 320 -41.27 -14.75 33.40
C ALA A 320 -40.88 -15.27 34.80
N VAL A 321 -39.58 -15.24 35.09
CA VAL A 321 -39.01 -15.66 36.38
C VAL A 321 -38.71 -14.43 37.23
N SER A 322 -39.19 -14.42 38.47
CA SER A 322 -38.90 -13.31 39.40
C SER A 322 -37.43 -13.30 39.81
N VAL A 323 -36.80 -12.12 39.78
CA VAL A 323 -35.43 -11.93 40.26
C VAL A 323 -35.39 -11.59 41.77
N PRO A 324 -34.32 -11.97 42.50
CA PRO A 324 -34.19 -11.65 43.93
C PRO A 324 -34.18 -10.14 44.22
N ASN A 325 -33.62 -9.34 43.32
CA ASN A 325 -33.62 -7.89 43.41
C ASN A 325 -34.14 -7.29 42.10
N ARG A 326 -35.35 -6.72 42.13
CA ARG A 326 -35.98 -6.10 40.95
C ARG A 326 -35.18 -4.95 40.32
N TRP A 327 -34.23 -4.36 41.04
CA TRP A 327 -33.39 -3.26 40.56
C TRP A 327 -32.11 -3.72 39.87
N ARG A 328 -31.71 -4.98 40.06
CA ARG A 328 -30.50 -5.60 39.51
C ARG A 328 -30.85 -6.94 38.90
N ILE A 329 -30.95 -6.96 37.58
CA ILE A 329 -31.47 -8.11 36.84
C ILE A 329 -30.27 -8.80 36.18
N PRO A 330 -29.90 -10.02 36.59
CA PRO A 330 -28.73 -10.70 36.03
C PRO A 330 -28.98 -11.13 34.59
N VAL A 331 -27.93 -11.05 33.78
CA VAL A 331 -27.88 -11.58 32.41
C VAL A 331 -26.96 -12.80 32.41
N LYS A 332 -27.32 -13.84 31.64
CA LYS A 332 -26.49 -15.02 31.45
C LYS A 332 -25.19 -14.58 30.75
N ALA A 333 -24.04 -15.02 31.26
CA ALA A 333 -22.75 -14.68 30.67
C ALA A 333 -22.72 -14.98 29.16
N GLY A 334 -22.20 -14.03 28.36
CA GLY A 334 -22.13 -14.12 26.91
C GLY A 334 -23.47 -14.04 26.17
N HIS A 335 -24.59 -13.74 26.84
CA HIS A 335 -25.89 -13.59 26.18
C HIS A 335 -26.26 -12.12 25.96
N LEU A 336 -26.84 -11.83 24.80
CA LEU A 336 -27.43 -10.53 24.50
C LEU A 336 -28.83 -10.42 25.12
N PRO A 337 -29.10 -9.44 26.01
CA PRO A 337 -30.45 -9.20 26.51
C PRO A 337 -31.37 -8.66 25.40
N ARG A 338 -32.55 -9.26 25.24
CA ARG A 338 -33.55 -8.82 24.26
C ARG A 338 -34.93 -8.72 24.90
N LEU A 339 -35.70 -7.69 24.53
CA LEU A 339 -37.09 -7.61 24.94
C LEU A 339 -37.93 -8.64 24.16
N ALA A 340 -38.86 -9.28 24.85
CA ALA A 340 -39.82 -10.20 24.24
C ALA A 340 -40.98 -9.42 23.55
N ILE A 341 -40.65 -8.58 22.57
CA ILE A 341 -41.59 -7.68 21.87
C ILE A 341 -41.93 -8.11 20.44
N THR A 342 -41.06 -8.91 19.82
CA THR A 342 -41.18 -9.46 18.47
C THR A 342 -41.48 -10.95 18.53
N SER A 343 -42.26 -11.45 17.57
CA SER A 343 -42.63 -12.86 17.44
C SER A 343 -41.64 -13.61 16.53
N ASP A 344 -40.38 -13.69 16.97
CA ASP A 344 -39.28 -14.31 16.24
C ASP A 344 -39.17 -15.79 16.63
N GLY A 345 -40.26 -16.54 16.41
CA GLY A 345 -40.37 -17.97 16.78
C GLY A 345 -40.77 -18.23 18.24
N GLU A 346 -40.88 -17.20 19.08
CA GLU A 346 -41.36 -17.29 20.47
C GLU A 346 -42.48 -16.30 20.75
N THR A 347 -43.25 -16.53 21.82
CA THR A 347 -44.41 -15.68 22.16
C THR A 347 -43.94 -14.40 22.84
N PRO A 348 -44.30 -13.20 22.33
CA PRO A 348 -43.99 -11.95 23.02
C PRO A 348 -44.56 -11.92 24.45
N ALA A 349 -43.81 -11.37 25.40
CA ALA A 349 -44.13 -11.44 26.81
C ALA A 349 -44.01 -10.08 27.50
N GLY A 350 -45.00 -9.76 28.33
CA GLY A 350 -45.08 -8.47 29.04
C GLY A 350 -46.46 -7.84 28.94
N ARG A 351 -46.64 -6.71 29.62
CA ARG A 351 -47.92 -5.99 29.70
C ARG A 351 -47.72 -4.49 29.88
N LEU A 352 -48.37 -3.70 29.05
CA LEU A 352 -48.38 -2.24 29.19
C LEU A 352 -49.76 -1.75 29.59
N VAL A 353 -49.82 -0.83 30.54
CA VAL A 353 -51.05 -0.15 30.98
C VAL A 353 -50.80 1.35 30.97
N PHE A 354 -51.66 2.09 30.29
CA PHE A 354 -51.58 3.53 30.12
C PHE A 354 -52.74 4.20 30.82
N ARG A 355 -52.43 5.21 31.63
CA ARG A 355 -53.38 6.05 32.36
C ARG A 355 -53.27 7.49 31.88
N LYS A 356 -54.34 8.25 32.04
CA LYS A 356 -54.33 9.71 31.93
C LYS A 356 -55.06 10.28 33.13
N ARG A 357 -54.37 11.09 33.94
CA ARG A 357 -54.92 11.63 35.20
C ARG A 357 -55.39 10.50 36.13
N GLY A 358 -54.63 9.41 36.19
CA GLY A 358 -54.95 8.22 37.00
C GLY A 358 -56.06 7.31 36.45
N LEU A 359 -56.72 7.64 35.33
CA LEU A 359 -57.73 6.78 34.70
C LEU A 359 -57.12 5.90 33.60
N PRO A 360 -57.32 4.57 33.60
CA PRO A 360 -56.80 3.70 32.54
C PRO A 360 -57.48 4.02 31.20
N VAL A 361 -56.68 4.37 30.19
CA VAL A 361 -57.14 4.71 28.85
C VAL A 361 -56.82 3.62 27.82
N ALA A 362 -55.80 2.81 28.07
CA ALA A 362 -55.45 1.64 27.28
C ALA A 362 -54.65 0.64 28.11
N GLY A 363 -54.71 -0.64 27.76
CA GLY A 363 -53.84 -1.65 28.35
C GLY A 363 -53.95 -2.98 27.63
N TRP A 364 -52.81 -3.62 27.41
CA TRP A 364 -52.73 -4.85 26.62
C TRP A 364 -51.46 -5.63 26.96
N ASN A 365 -51.52 -6.94 26.76
CA ASN A 365 -50.34 -7.79 26.79
C ASN A 365 -49.55 -7.58 25.50
N ILE A 366 -48.22 -7.68 25.55
CA ILE A 366 -47.36 -7.46 24.37
C ILE A 366 -47.69 -8.46 23.24
N ALA A 367 -48.08 -9.70 23.56
CA ALA A 367 -48.60 -10.67 22.59
C ALA A 367 -49.86 -10.20 21.83
N GLN A 368 -50.59 -9.22 22.37
CA GLN A 368 -51.80 -8.63 21.82
C GLN A 368 -51.57 -7.17 21.39
N MET A 369 -50.32 -6.79 21.09
CA MET A 369 -49.95 -5.44 20.69
C MET A 369 -50.83 -4.93 19.53
N PRO A 370 -51.44 -3.74 19.67
CA PRO A 370 -52.25 -3.14 18.60
C PRO A 370 -51.46 -2.99 17.30
N PRO A 371 -52.07 -3.28 16.12
CA PRO A 371 -51.36 -3.20 14.84
C PRO A 371 -50.74 -1.82 14.54
N ALA A 372 -51.40 -0.74 14.96
CA ALA A 372 -50.88 0.62 14.79
C ALA A 372 -49.61 0.88 15.62
N VAL A 373 -49.52 0.31 16.83
CA VAL A 373 -48.31 0.40 17.66
C VAL A 373 -47.18 -0.39 17.02
N ARG A 374 -47.45 -1.61 16.54
CA ARG A 374 -46.47 -2.45 15.85
C ARG A 374 -45.93 -1.76 14.59
N ALA A 375 -46.80 -1.26 13.71
CA ALA A 375 -46.38 -0.56 12.50
C ALA A 375 -45.53 0.68 12.82
N ARG A 376 -45.83 1.41 13.91
CA ARG A 376 -45.03 2.56 14.33
C ARG A 376 -43.68 2.16 14.91
N LEU A 377 -43.63 1.08 15.71
CA LEU A 377 -42.38 0.52 16.23
C LEU A 377 -41.46 0.07 15.08
N GLU A 378 -42.00 -0.67 14.11
CA GLU A 378 -41.27 -1.10 12.90
C GLU A 378 -40.73 0.11 12.12
N ALA A 379 -41.51 1.19 12.01
CA ALA A 379 -41.05 2.42 11.36
C ALA A 379 -39.90 3.11 12.12
N LEU A 380 -39.91 3.10 13.46
CA LEU A 380 -38.81 3.64 14.27
C LEU A 380 -37.53 2.80 14.11
N GLN A 381 -37.66 1.47 14.09
CA GLN A 381 -36.54 0.56 13.84
C GLN A 381 -35.95 0.74 12.44
N GLU A 382 -36.80 0.92 11.43
CA GLU A 382 -36.36 1.20 10.06
C GLU A 382 -35.64 2.56 9.93
N GLU A 383 -36.13 3.60 10.63
CA GLU A 383 -35.47 4.91 10.69
C GLU A 383 -34.09 4.84 11.36
N ALA A 384 -33.98 4.10 12.46
CA ALA A 384 -32.72 3.85 13.15
C ALA A 384 -31.73 3.07 12.26
N ARG A 385 -32.20 1.99 11.60
CA ARG A 385 -31.38 1.20 10.65
C ARG A 385 -30.85 2.08 9.53
N ARG A 386 -31.70 2.88 8.89
CA ARG A 386 -31.28 3.79 7.81
C ARG A 386 -30.21 4.77 8.25
N THR A 387 -30.24 5.22 9.50
CA THR A 387 -29.27 6.20 10.01
C THR A 387 -27.85 5.61 10.05
N VAL A 388 -27.72 4.32 10.34
CA VAL A 388 -26.43 3.61 10.46
C VAL A 388 -26.02 2.85 9.19
N GLU A 389 -26.96 2.54 8.29
CA GLU A 389 -26.70 1.86 7.01
C GLU A 389 -26.71 2.81 5.79
N THR A 390 -26.76 4.14 5.98
CA THR A 390 -26.62 5.09 4.87
C THR A 390 -25.14 5.36 4.60
N PRO A 391 -24.60 5.06 3.40
CA PRO A 391 -23.19 5.28 3.09
C PRO A 391 -22.78 6.76 3.24
N ARG A 392 -21.64 6.99 3.90
CA ARG A 392 -21.04 8.29 4.20
C ARG A 392 -19.52 8.21 4.14
N GLU A 393 -18.99 8.04 2.95
CA GLU A 393 -17.54 7.98 2.70
C GLU A 393 -16.93 9.38 2.64
N GLU A 394 -16.94 10.07 3.78
CA GLU A 394 -16.41 11.44 3.89
C GLU A 394 -14.88 11.46 3.98
N ASP A 395 -14.26 12.48 3.41
CA ASP A 395 -12.82 12.77 3.46
C ASP A 395 -12.62 14.27 3.73
N LEU A 396 -11.37 14.69 3.96
CA LEU A 396 -11.00 16.09 4.01
C LEU A 396 -11.29 16.78 2.67
N PRO A 397 -11.84 18.00 2.70
CA PRO A 397 -12.05 18.78 1.48
C PRO A 397 -10.70 19.16 0.87
N VAL A 398 -10.58 18.95 -0.44
CA VAL A 398 -9.44 19.47 -1.21
C VAL A 398 -9.76 20.93 -1.58
N PRO A 399 -8.83 21.87 -1.37
CA PRO A 399 -9.04 23.26 -1.75
C PRO A 399 -9.32 23.40 -3.25
N ASP A 400 -10.30 24.24 -3.60
CA ASP A 400 -10.49 24.64 -5.00
C ASP A 400 -9.33 25.54 -5.43
N GLY A 401 -8.76 25.25 -6.60
CA GLY A 401 -7.77 26.11 -7.25
C GLY A 401 -8.23 26.56 -8.63
N ARG A 402 -7.66 27.66 -9.10
CA ARG A 402 -7.91 28.20 -10.43
C ARG A 402 -6.70 27.93 -11.32
N TRP A 403 -6.92 27.17 -12.40
CA TRP A 403 -5.89 26.96 -13.41
C TRP A 403 -5.37 28.28 -13.99
N ARG A 404 -4.05 28.36 -14.16
CA ARG A 404 -3.36 29.44 -14.86
C ARG A 404 -2.29 28.85 -15.78
N ASP A 405 -2.08 29.51 -16.92
CA ASP A 405 -0.96 29.19 -17.80
C ASP A 405 0.35 29.78 -17.24
N LEU A 406 0.99 29.02 -16.37
CA LEU A 406 2.21 29.45 -15.67
C LEU A 406 3.42 29.54 -16.60
N ALA A 407 3.46 28.72 -17.66
CA ALA A 407 4.57 28.67 -18.61
C ALA A 407 4.52 29.82 -19.62
N ALA A 408 3.35 30.38 -19.92
CA ALA A 408 3.20 31.42 -20.94
C ALA A 408 4.19 32.59 -20.75
N TYR A 409 5.10 32.76 -21.70
CA TYR A 409 6.11 33.81 -21.66
C TYR A 409 6.17 34.60 -22.97
N ARG A 410 6.25 35.93 -22.84
CA ARG A 410 6.46 36.86 -23.94
C ARG A 410 7.81 37.55 -23.72
N SER A 411 8.66 37.52 -24.73
CA SER A 411 10.01 38.06 -24.64
C SER A 411 10.01 39.54 -24.27
N VAL A 412 10.88 39.90 -23.34
CA VAL A 412 11.11 41.29 -22.91
C VAL A 412 11.62 42.17 -24.07
N GLN A 413 12.21 41.56 -25.10
CA GLN A 413 12.67 42.24 -26.31
C GLN A 413 11.54 43.00 -27.03
N LEU A 414 10.30 42.57 -26.86
CA LEU A 414 9.13 43.19 -27.47
C LEU A 414 8.64 44.45 -26.73
N ASP A 415 9.15 44.69 -25.52
CA ASP A 415 8.78 45.84 -24.69
C ASP A 415 9.81 46.99 -24.79
N PHE A 416 10.92 46.75 -25.50
CA PHE A 416 11.87 47.81 -25.85
C PHE A 416 11.24 48.84 -26.80
N PRO A 417 11.67 50.13 -26.72
CA PRO A 417 11.22 51.15 -27.64
C PRO A 417 11.45 50.76 -29.12
N PRO A 418 10.54 51.12 -30.05
CA PRO A 418 10.65 50.73 -31.46
C PRO A 418 11.98 51.11 -32.15
N LEU A 419 12.66 52.15 -31.65
CA LEU A 419 13.97 52.59 -32.14
C LEU A 419 15.05 51.48 -32.10
N TYR A 420 14.93 50.53 -31.17
CA TYR A 420 15.87 49.41 -31.04
C TYR A 420 15.72 48.38 -32.16
N GLY A 421 14.58 48.36 -32.86
CA GLY A 421 14.32 47.45 -33.98
C GLY A 421 14.12 45.98 -33.59
N LEU A 422 13.83 45.71 -32.31
CA LEU A 422 13.70 44.36 -31.77
C LEU A 422 12.34 43.71 -32.07
N GLY A 423 11.26 44.49 -31.99
CA GLY A 423 9.89 44.05 -32.22
C GLY A 423 9.52 43.81 -33.68
N ALA A 424 8.25 43.45 -33.93
CA ALA A 424 7.75 43.03 -35.24
C ALA A 424 7.89 44.11 -36.34
N ALA A 425 7.87 45.40 -35.97
CA ALA A 425 8.09 46.50 -36.91
C ALA A 425 9.53 46.54 -37.46
N GLY A 426 10.49 45.93 -36.76
CA GLY A 426 11.89 45.91 -37.15
C GLY A 426 12.54 47.30 -37.23
N LEU A 427 13.62 47.39 -38.00
CA LEU A 427 14.32 48.63 -38.27
C LEU A 427 13.58 49.46 -39.34
N ALA A 428 13.46 50.76 -39.12
CA ALA A 428 12.87 51.67 -40.12
C ALA A 428 13.79 51.87 -41.33
N GLY A 429 13.18 52.05 -42.51
CA GLY A 429 13.90 52.36 -43.76
C GLY A 429 14.45 51.13 -44.48
N ASN A 430 15.63 51.27 -45.10
CA ASN A 430 16.32 50.20 -45.81
C ASN A 430 17.68 49.93 -45.11
N PRO A 431 17.68 49.26 -43.94
CA PRO A 431 18.87 49.08 -43.12
C PRO A 431 19.92 48.22 -43.84
N ASP A 432 21.19 48.59 -43.71
CA ASP A 432 22.29 47.82 -44.28
C ASP A 432 22.51 46.48 -43.55
N ALA A 433 23.31 45.60 -44.16
CA ALA A 433 23.58 44.27 -43.61
C ALA A 433 24.24 44.32 -42.22
N LEU A 434 25.09 45.32 -41.96
CA LEU A 434 25.72 45.50 -40.67
C LEU A 434 24.70 45.84 -39.59
N ARG A 435 23.77 46.77 -39.86
CA ARG A 435 22.73 47.16 -38.91
C ARG A 435 21.77 46.02 -38.63
N GLN A 436 21.44 45.22 -39.64
CA GLN A 436 20.66 43.99 -39.47
C GLN A 436 21.39 42.98 -38.56
N ALA A 437 22.70 42.79 -38.76
CA ALA A 437 23.51 41.90 -37.92
C ALA A 437 23.63 42.40 -36.47
N GLN A 438 23.78 43.71 -36.26
CA GLN A 438 23.82 44.31 -34.92
C GLN A 438 22.51 44.13 -34.14
N VAL A 439 21.36 44.21 -34.82
CA VAL A 439 20.08 43.90 -34.18
C VAL A 439 20.01 42.44 -33.78
N LEU A 440 20.45 41.51 -34.63
CA LEU A 440 20.53 40.09 -34.27
C LEU A 440 21.49 39.84 -33.09
N GLN A 441 22.62 40.54 -33.04
CA GLN A 441 23.54 40.48 -31.90
C GLN A 441 22.89 40.95 -30.59
N LEU A 442 22.14 42.06 -30.63
CA LEU A 442 21.41 42.56 -29.47
C LEU A 442 20.29 41.59 -29.04
N LYS A 443 19.56 41.02 -30.00
CA LYS A 443 18.56 39.97 -29.72
C LYS A 443 19.20 38.78 -29.00
N ALA A 444 20.32 38.28 -29.51
CA ALA A 444 21.06 37.17 -28.90
C ALA A 444 21.55 37.50 -27.48
N TYR A 445 22.02 38.73 -27.24
CA TYR A 445 22.39 39.17 -25.89
C TYR A 445 21.20 39.19 -24.93
N LEU A 446 20.06 39.72 -25.36
CA LEU A 446 18.85 39.80 -24.53
C LEU A 446 18.23 38.42 -24.26
N THR A 447 18.41 37.46 -25.18
CA THR A 447 17.97 36.08 -25.00
C THR A 447 18.53 35.42 -23.74
N LEU A 448 19.70 35.84 -23.24
CA LEU A 448 20.24 35.31 -21.98
C LEU A 448 19.32 35.59 -20.78
N PHE A 449 18.65 36.74 -20.77
CA PHE A 449 17.68 37.10 -19.74
C PHE A 449 16.32 36.45 -20.00
N ASP A 450 15.86 36.50 -21.26
CA ASP A 450 14.61 35.86 -21.67
C ASP A 450 14.61 34.36 -21.33
N GLN A 451 15.71 33.67 -21.64
CA GLN A 451 15.81 32.22 -21.48
C GLN A 451 15.75 31.79 -20.01
N GLN A 452 16.41 32.54 -19.10
CA GLN A 452 16.34 32.23 -17.67
C GLN A 452 14.90 32.37 -17.15
N ILE A 453 14.22 33.48 -17.46
CA ILE A 453 12.85 33.72 -17.01
C ILE A 453 11.89 32.68 -17.62
N ALA A 454 12.07 32.36 -18.90
CA ALA A 454 11.28 31.34 -19.56
C ALA A 454 11.47 29.96 -18.92
N ASN A 455 12.71 29.58 -18.59
CA ASN A 455 13.00 28.32 -17.89
C ASN A 455 12.36 28.29 -16.50
N ASP A 456 12.46 29.37 -15.72
CA ASP A 456 11.86 29.44 -14.38
C ASP A 456 10.32 29.35 -14.43
N LEU A 457 9.68 29.95 -15.44
CA LEU A 457 8.24 29.82 -15.67
C LEU A 457 7.83 28.40 -16.11
N ALA A 458 8.65 27.76 -16.95
CA ALA A 458 8.45 26.36 -17.33
C ALA A 458 8.58 25.44 -16.11
N GLN A 459 9.56 25.68 -15.25
CA GLN A 459 9.77 24.96 -13.99
C GLN A 459 8.58 25.12 -13.05
N LEU A 460 8.07 26.35 -12.90
CA LEU A 460 6.89 26.63 -12.09
C LEU A 460 5.66 25.87 -12.62
N ALA A 461 5.50 25.79 -13.94
CA ALA A 461 4.42 25.02 -14.57
C ALA A 461 4.56 23.50 -14.39
N GLN A 462 5.79 23.00 -14.27
CA GLN A 462 6.09 21.58 -14.04
C GLN A 462 5.91 21.15 -12.58
N ALA A 463 5.87 22.09 -11.62
CA ALA A 463 5.81 21.81 -10.18
C ALA A 463 4.68 20.82 -9.80
N ARG A 464 3.52 20.89 -10.47
CA ARG A 464 2.41 19.94 -10.27
C ARG A 464 2.84 18.48 -10.49
N SER A 465 3.59 18.23 -11.55
CA SER A 465 4.02 16.88 -11.96
C SER A 465 5.16 16.37 -11.09
N LEU A 466 6.05 17.27 -10.64
CA LEU A 466 7.17 16.93 -9.77
C LEU A 466 6.75 16.57 -8.34
N LEU A 467 5.62 17.11 -7.87
CA LEU A 467 5.10 16.87 -6.53
C LEU A 467 3.98 15.81 -6.51
N SER A 468 3.54 15.37 -7.69
CA SER A 468 2.51 14.37 -7.81
C SER A 468 3.04 12.99 -7.48
N ILE A 469 2.19 12.22 -6.83
CA ILE A 469 2.39 10.81 -6.55
C ILE A 469 1.44 9.93 -7.37
N HIS A 470 0.76 10.50 -8.36
CA HIS A 470 -0.13 9.73 -9.22
C HIS A 470 0.69 8.65 -9.97
N PRO A 471 0.23 7.39 -10.03
CA PRO A 471 0.98 6.29 -10.63
C PRO A 471 1.49 6.58 -12.04
N ASP A 472 0.66 7.18 -12.90
CA ASP A 472 1.05 7.52 -14.28
C ASP A 472 2.20 8.55 -14.35
N GLU A 473 2.23 9.52 -13.43
CA GLU A 473 3.30 10.53 -13.40
C GLU A 473 4.60 9.95 -12.83
N LEU A 474 4.49 9.09 -11.80
CA LEU A 474 5.63 8.36 -11.25
C LEU A 474 6.22 7.36 -12.25
N ALA A 475 5.38 6.69 -13.04
CA ALA A 475 5.82 5.82 -14.14
C ALA A 475 6.55 6.62 -15.22
N ALA A 476 6.03 7.78 -15.62
CA ALA A 476 6.69 8.66 -16.58
C ALA A 476 8.05 9.20 -16.05
N ILE A 477 8.19 9.38 -14.74
CA ILE A 477 9.49 9.69 -14.11
C ILE A 477 10.41 8.47 -14.21
N ALA A 478 9.96 7.28 -13.83
CA ALA A 478 10.76 6.07 -13.88
C ALA A 478 11.28 5.80 -15.30
N GLU A 479 10.41 5.89 -16.31
CA GLU A 479 10.77 5.73 -17.72
C GLU A 479 11.82 6.75 -18.19
N ARG A 480 11.70 8.01 -17.75
CA ARG A 480 12.63 9.09 -18.12
C ARG A 480 14.06 8.82 -17.67
N PHE A 481 14.23 8.15 -16.54
CA PHE A 481 15.54 7.85 -15.95
C PHE A 481 16.02 6.43 -16.25
N ASN A 482 15.24 5.60 -16.94
CA ASN A 482 15.61 4.22 -17.26
C ASN A 482 16.52 4.16 -18.51
N GLY A 483 17.67 3.49 -18.39
CA GLY A 483 18.45 2.98 -19.53
C GLY A 483 19.42 3.93 -20.25
N LEU A 484 19.19 5.25 -20.30
CA LEU A 484 20.12 6.23 -20.93
C LEU A 484 20.06 7.63 -20.27
N PRO A 485 20.97 7.95 -19.32
CA PRO A 485 20.93 9.20 -18.56
C PRO A 485 21.25 10.48 -19.35
N GLU A 486 21.81 10.38 -20.57
CA GLU A 486 22.29 11.55 -21.33
C GLU A 486 21.19 12.54 -21.76
N HIS A 487 19.92 12.14 -21.68
CA HIS A 487 18.77 12.99 -22.02
C HIS A 487 17.77 13.18 -20.86
N ALA A 488 18.03 12.55 -19.72
CA ALA A 488 17.18 12.66 -18.55
C ALA A 488 17.38 14.03 -17.87
N HIS A 489 16.27 14.72 -17.59
CA HIS A 489 16.24 16.02 -16.93
C HIS A 489 15.07 16.09 -15.97
N THR A 490 15.34 16.69 -14.81
CA THR A 490 14.35 17.04 -13.79
C THR A 490 13.87 18.48 -13.97
N LEU A 491 14.74 19.38 -14.40
CA LEU A 491 14.39 20.76 -14.68
C LEU A 491 13.67 20.91 -16.03
N ALA A 492 12.62 21.73 -16.07
CA ALA A 492 11.97 22.12 -17.31
C ALA A 492 12.67 23.33 -17.94
N SER A 493 12.63 23.37 -19.27
CA SER A 493 13.06 24.52 -20.07
C SER A 493 12.06 24.73 -21.20
N GLN A 494 12.02 25.93 -21.75
CA GLN A 494 11.19 26.23 -22.93
C GLN A 494 11.90 27.23 -23.84
N ARG A 495 11.75 27.07 -25.15
CA ARG A 495 12.21 28.08 -26.12
C ARG A 495 11.35 29.35 -26.05
N VAL A 496 11.98 30.49 -26.33
CA VAL A 496 11.31 31.78 -26.38
C VAL A 496 10.91 32.12 -27.82
N ASP A 497 9.86 31.47 -28.30
CA ASP A 497 9.40 31.58 -29.70
C ASP A 497 8.86 32.98 -30.04
N SER A 498 8.52 33.79 -29.02
CA SER A 498 8.06 35.17 -29.19
C SER A 498 9.17 36.14 -29.63
N ILE A 499 10.44 35.73 -29.62
CA ILE A 499 11.54 36.51 -30.19
C ILE A 499 11.37 36.57 -31.72
N VAL A 500 11.34 37.80 -32.26
CA VAL A 500 11.25 38.00 -33.71
C VAL A 500 12.54 37.52 -34.38
N GLY A 501 12.45 36.47 -35.20
CA GLY A 501 13.60 35.84 -35.84
C GLY A 501 14.33 34.83 -34.93
N HIS A 502 13.62 34.18 -34.00
CA HIS A 502 14.16 33.17 -33.10
C HIS A 502 14.89 32.03 -33.83
N ASP A 503 14.51 31.73 -35.08
CA ASP A 503 15.14 30.75 -35.98
C ASP A 503 16.62 31.05 -36.28
N LYS A 504 17.02 32.32 -36.14
CA LYS A 504 18.41 32.78 -36.30
C LYS A 504 19.17 32.89 -34.99
N ILE A 505 18.47 32.77 -33.86
CA ILE A 505 19.04 32.87 -32.51
C ILE A 505 19.31 31.46 -31.97
N TYR A 506 18.33 30.57 -32.06
CA TYR A 506 18.49 29.17 -31.66
C TYR A 506 19.13 28.35 -32.78
N ALA A 507 19.96 27.38 -32.40
CA ALA A 507 20.51 26.42 -33.35
C ALA A 507 19.38 25.57 -33.96
N ALA A 508 19.51 25.22 -35.25
CA ALA A 508 18.57 24.35 -35.92
C ALA A 508 18.50 22.98 -35.22
N GLY A 509 17.28 22.54 -34.89
CA GLY A 509 17.04 21.26 -34.20
C GLY A 509 17.12 21.31 -32.67
N LEU A 510 17.40 22.47 -32.07
CA LEU A 510 17.34 22.60 -30.61
C LEU A 510 15.90 22.47 -30.10
N THR A 511 15.69 21.53 -29.18
CA THR A 511 14.41 21.25 -28.52
C THR A 511 14.41 21.79 -27.09
N ASP A 512 13.23 21.83 -26.47
CA ASP A 512 13.08 22.20 -25.06
C ASP A 512 13.84 21.24 -24.13
N THR A 513 13.83 19.94 -24.44
CA THR A 513 14.66 18.92 -23.79
C THR A 513 16.16 19.17 -23.98
N GLY A 514 16.58 19.59 -25.18
CA GLY A 514 17.96 19.96 -25.44
C GLY A 514 18.40 21.19 -24.62
N LEU A 515 17.50 22.15 -24.40
CA LEU A 515 17.74 23.28 -23.49
C LEU A 515 17.84 22.84 -22.03
N ALA A 516 16.99 21.91 -21.58
CA ALA A 516 17.06 21.38 -20.22
C ALA A 516 18.41 20.69 -19.96
N GLY A 517 18.92 19.93 -20.95
CA GLY A 517 20.26 19.31 -20.87
C GLY A 517 21.43 20.31 -20.89
N LEU A 518 21.20 21.58 -21.24
CA LEU A 518 22.19 22.65 -21.04
C LEU A 518 22.10 23.27 -19.65
N ALA A 519 20.93 23.20 -18.99
CA ALA A 519 20.68 23.79 -17.69
C ALA A 519 21.19 22.92 -16.54
N GLU A 520 21.18 21.59 -16.71
CA GLU A 520 21.74 20.63 -15.76
C GLU A 520 22.41 19.46 -16.48
N SER A 521 23.48 18.94 -15.89
CA SER A 521 24.10 17.69 -16.32
C SER A 521 23.27 16.47 -15.90
N PRO A 522 23.44 15.31 -16.56
CA PRO A 522 22.76 14.07 -16.18
C PRO A 522 22.91 13.70 -14.69
N LEU A 523 24.11 13.90 -14.12
CA LEU A 523 24.37 13.59 -12.70
C LEU A 523 23.61 14.54 -11.76
N GLU A 524 23.48 15.83 -12.13
CA GLU A 524 22.71 16.80 -11.36
C GLU A 524 21.20 16.51 -11.45
N ALA A 525 20.71 16.11 -12.62
CA ALA A 525 19.31 15.70 -12.81
C ALA A 525 18.97 14.49 -11.92
N ILE A 526 19.81 13.46 -11.93
CA ILE A 526 19.66 12.28 -11.06
C ILE A 526 19.62 12.68 -9.58
N ALA A 527 20.60 13.46 -9.13
CA ALA A 527 20.68 13.89 -7.74
C ALA A 527 19.45 14.70 -7.31
N ARG A 528 18.96 15.58 -8.19
CA ARG A 528 17.73 16.36 -7.96
C ARG A 528 16.50 15.47 -7.91
N GLN A 529 16.39 14.50 -8.81
CA GLN A 529 15.27 13.56 -8.82
C GLN A 529 15.22 12.72 -7.55
N HIS A 530 16.37 12.24 -7.07
CA HIS A 530 16.45 11.57 -5.77
C HIS A 530 15.98 12.48 -4.64
N GLY A 531 16.47 13.72 -4.57
CA GLY A 531 16.04 14.65 -3.52
C GLY A 531 14.53 14.94 -3.53
N LEU A 532 13.89 14.97 -4.70
CA LEU A 532 12.43 15.10 -4.82
C LEU A 532 11.71 13.85 -4.32
N LEU A 533 12.12 12.67 -4.76
CA LEU A 533 11.50 11.41 -4.36
C LEU A 533 11.70 11.13 -2.87
N ASP A 534 12.88 11.43 -2.33
CA ASP A 534 13.19 11.28 -0.90
C ASP A 534 12.33 12.21 -0.05
N HIS A 535 12.06 13.43 -0.53
CA HIS A 535 11.12 14.35 0.13
C HIS A 535 9.67 13.84 0.12
N LEU A 536 9.25 13.13 -0.93
CA LEU A 536 7.93 12.50 -0.98
C LEU A 536 7.86 11.28 -0.06
N LEU A 537 8.86 10.40 -0.11
CA LEU A 537 8.98 9.22 0.76
C LEU A 537 9.05 9.58 2.24
N ALA A 538 9.77 10.65 2.60
CA ALA A 538 9.89 11.11 3.98
C ALA A 538 8.54 11.55 4.60
N ARG A 539 7.53 11.92 3.80
CA ARG A 539 6.17 12.20 4.31
C ARG A 539 5.43 10.96 4.77
N LEU A 540 5.88 9.78 4.32
CA LEU A 540 5.34 8.48 4.63
C LEU A 540 6.22 7.72 5.64
N ASP A 541 7.27 8.37 6.15
CA ASP A 541 8.29 7.79 7.03
C ASP A 541 9.08 6.64 6.37
N GLU A 542 9.36 6.76 5.06
CA GLU A 542 10.06 5.73 4.29
C GLU A 542 11.43 6.24 3.83
N ASP A 543 12.45 5.37 3.89
CA ASP A 543 13.84 5.68 3.53
C ASP A 543 14.47 4.57 2.66
N PHE A 544 14.95 4.95 1.48
CA PHE A 544 15.58 4.06 0.50
C PHE A 544 17.11 4.22 0.46
N SER A 545 17.71 4.98 1.39
CA SER A 545 19.14 5.28 1.42
C SER A 545 20.00 4.02 1.56
N GLU A 546 19.62 3.10 2.46
CA GLU A 546 20.34 1.83 2.65
C GLU A 546 20.22 0.94 1.40
N TYR A 547 19.00 0.83 0.85
CA TYR A 547 18.75 0.10 -0.40
C TYR A 547 19.62 0.64 -1.53
N ALA A 548 19.61 1.96 -1.76
CA ALA A 548 20.40 2.60 -2.80
C ALA A 548 21.91 2.35 -2.62
N ALA A 549 22.42 2.43 -1.38
CA ALA A 549 23.81 2.16 -1.07
C ALA A 549 24.22 0.71 -1.40
N VAL A 550 23.39 -0.27 -1.01
CA VAL A 550 23.64 -1.69 -1.33
C VAL A 550 23.59 -1.95 -2.83
N MET A 551 22.61 -1.36 -3.53
CA MET A 551 22.48 -1.49 -4.99
C MET A 551 23.70 -0.92 -5.73
N ALA A 552 24.19 0.25 -5.30
CA ALA A 552 25.38 0.86 -5.86
C ALA A 552 26.65 0.03 -5.57
N SER A 553 26.84 -0.44 -4.33
CA SER A 553 28.08 -1.12 -3.94
C SER A 553 28.20 -2.55 -4.45
N ALA A 554 27.10 -3.31 -4.44
CA ALA A 554 27.13 -4.75 -4.72
C ALA A 554 26.89 -5.08 -6.19
N PHE A 555 26.25 -4.18 -6.95
CA PHE A 555 25.76 -4.50 -8.28
C PHE A 555 26.01 -3.41 -9.34
N GLY A 556 26.63 -2.28 -8.98
CA GLY A 556 26.92 -1.19 -9.92
C GLY A 556 25.68 -0.68 -10.67
N HIS A 557 24.49 -0.79 -10.07
CA HIS A 557 23.22 -0.43 -10.72
C HIS A 557 23.15 1.06 -11.05
N SER A 558 22.35 1.37 -12.07
CA SER A 558 22.12 2.77 -12.46
C SER A 558 21.18 3.44 -11.46
N ASP A 559 21.43 4.70 -11.11
CA ASP A 559 20.54 5.50 -10.26
C ASP A 559 19.08 5.50 -10.78
N GLY A 560 18.90 5.33 -12.09
CA GLY A 560 17.61 5.17 -12.75
C GLY A 560 16.77 4.00 -12.22
N GLU A 561 17.40 2.86 -11.89
CA GLU A 561 16.68 1.70 -11.32
C GLU A 561 16.19 2.00 -9.89
N VAL A 562 17.02 2.68 -9.08
CA VAL A 562 16.62 3.11 -7.74
C VAL A 562 15.50 4.15 -7.83
N ILE A 563 15.55 5.09 -8.77
CA ILE A 563 14.46 6.03 -9.07
C ILE A 563 13.18 5.27 -9.41
N ALA A 564 13.25 4.27 -10.29
CA ALA A 564 12.10 3.46 -10.68
C ALA A 564 11.48 2.72 -9.49
N HIS A 565 12.29 2.15 -8.60
CA HIS A 565 11.80 1.47 -7.39
C HIS A 565 11.16 2.44 -6.39
N LYS A 566 11.75 3.63 -6.18
CA LYS A 566 11.14 4.70 -5.37
C LYS A 566 9.79 5.13 -5.93
N CYS A 567 9.68 5.31 -7.26
CA CYS A 567 8.44 5.62 -7.95
C CYS A 567 7.39 4.51 -7.77
N ALA A 568 7.76 3.24 -7.96
CA ALA A 568 6.86 2.11 -7.80
C ALA A 568 6.34 1.99 -6.36
N PHE A 569 7.21 2.22 -5.36
CA PHE A 569 6.80 2.24 -3.96
C PHE A 569 5.81 3.38 -3.67
N LEU A 570 6.12 4.61 -4.09
CA LEU A 570 5.25 5.77 -3.87
C LEU A 570 3.86 5.59 -4.50
N ALA A 571 3.80 5.00 -5.70
CA ALA A 571 2.55 4.76 -6.41
C ALA A 571 1.59 3.83 -5.63
N GLU A 572 2.15 2.91 -4.83
CA GLU A 572 1.41 1.89 -4.07
C GLU A 572 1.40 2.15 -2.56
N ALA A 573 2.02 3.24 -2.08
CA ALA A 573 2.37 3.42 -0.68
C ALA A 573 1.17 3.34 0.29
N ALA A 574 0.01 3.86 -0.10
CA ALA A 574 -1.22 3.76 0.69
C ALA A 574 -1.66 2.30 0.91
N GLU A 575 -1.63 1.47 -0.14
CA GLU A 575 -1.96 0.04 -0.04
C GLU A 575 -0.92 -0.70 0.81
N LEU A 576 0.37 -0.44 0.57
CA LEU A 576 1.47 -1.09 1.28
C LEU A 576 1.50 -0.72 2.77
N GLY A 577 1.16 0.54 3.10
CA GLY A 577 1.06 1.04 4.46
C GLY A 577 -0.11 0.43 5.22
N ALA A 578 -1.30 0.41 4.62
CA ALA A 578 -2.50 -0.11 5.25
C ALA A 578 -2.44 -1.63 5.47
N ASN A 579 -1.80 -2.38 4.57
CA ASN A 579 -1.86 -3.85 4.53
C ASN A 579 -0.62 -4.57 5.08
N ARG A 580 0.26 -3.92 5.87
CA ARG A 580 1.52 -4.51 6.37
C ARG A 580 1.39 -5.93 6.96
N ALA A 581 0.36 -6.18 7.76
CA ALA A 581 0.11 -7.47 8.41
C ALA A 581 -0.95 -8.35 7.70
N GLY A 582 -1.48 -7.90 6.57
CA GLY A 582 -2.58 -8.59 5.88
C GLY A 582 -2.13 -9.93 5.30
N ALA A 583 -2.93 -10.97 5.52
CA ALA A 583 -2.70 -12.28 4.93
C ALA A 583 -3.39 -12.41 3.56
N TYR A 584 -3.03 -13.47 2.82
CA TYR A 584 -3.70 -13.81 1.58
C TYR A 584 -5.09 -14.43 1.85
N ARG A 585 -5.98 -14.36 0.85
CA ARG A 585 -7.33 -14.94 0.89
C ARG A 585 -7.28 -16.45 0.65
N GLN A 586 -7.86 -17.23 1.55
CA GLN A 586 -7.82 -18.68 1.59
C GLN A 586 -8.87 -19.36 0.70
N TYR A 587 -10.08 -18.78 0.56
CA TYR A 587 -11.26 -19.53 0.06
C TYR A 587 -11.93 -18.97 -1.21
N ASP A 588 -11.42 -17.89 -1.80
CA ASP A 588 -12.18 -17.10 -2.80
C ASP A 588 -11.43 -16.84 -4.12
N SER A 589 -10.54 -17.75 -4.54
CA SER A 589 -9.97 -17.67 -5.88
C SER A 589 -10.09 -19.00 -6.63
N GLU A 590 -10.71 -18.93 -7.82
CA GLU A 590 -10.79 -20.04 -8.79
C GLU A 590 -9.39 -20.51 -9.20
N GLU A 591 -8.39 -19.63 -9.10
CA GLU A 591 -6.98 -19.90 -9.37
C GLU A 591 -6.13 -19.50 -8.14
N GLN A 592 -5.31 -20.42 -7.63
CA GLN A 592 -4.49 -20.22 -6.42
C GLN A 592 -3.00 -19.96 -6.73
N TRP A 593 -2.61 -20.03 -8.00
CA TRP A 593 -1.23 -19.98 -8.49
C TRP A 593 -1.12 -19.04 -9.68
N ASN A 594 0.01 -18.35 -9.85
CA ASN A 594 0.18 -17.22 -10.76
C ASN A 594 -0.81 -16.07 -10.48
N THR A 595 -0.97 -15.72 -9.20
CA THR A 595 -1.91 -14.68 -8.76
C THR A 595 -1.22 -13.65 -7.87
N ASP A 596 -1.84 -12.47 -7.78
CA ASP A 596 -1.50 -11.39 -6.86
C ASP A 596 -2.08 -11.59 -5.44
N ASN A 597 -2.74 -12.72 -5.18
CA ASN A 597 -3.28 -13.12 -3.88
C ASN A 597 -2.15 -13.59 -2.96
N VAL A 598 -1.30 -12.64 -2.58
CA VAL A 598 -0.20 -12.78 -1.62
C VAL A 598 -0.46 -11.89 -0.40
N SER A 599 0.27 -12.13 0.69
CA SER A 599 0.18 -11.29 1.88
C SER A 599 0.63 -9.86 1.59
N GLY A 600 0.11 -8.88 2.33
CA GLY A 600 0.56 -7.50 2.22
C GLY A 600 2.03 -7.33 2.64
N LEU A 601 2.51 -8.19 3.55
CA LEU A 601 3.93 -8.30 3.88
C LEU A 601 4.77 -8.69 2.64
N GLU A 602 4.35 -9.68 1.85
CA GLU A 602 5.03 -10.06 0.60
C GLU A 602 5.11 -8.91 -0.40
N LYS A 603 3.99 -8.21 -0.63
CA LYS A 603 3.95 -7.05 -1.54
C LYS A 603 4.89 -5.93 -1.08
N ARG A 604 4.84 -5.59 0.21
CA ARG A 604 5.67 -4.53 0.79
C ARG A 604 7.16 -4.89 0.73
N LEU A 605 7.53 -6.10 1.12
CA LEU A 605 8.91 -6.58 1.01
C LEU A 605 9.38 -6.58 -0.44
N ALA A 606 8.55 -7.02 -1.38
CA ALA A 606 8.91 -6.98 -2.79
C ALA A 606 9.24 -5.54 -3.24
N ARG A 607 8.44 -4.55 -2.87
CA ARG A 607 8.70 -3.14 -3.23
C ARG A 607 9.94 -2.56 -2.55
N LEU A 608 10.16 -2.83 -1.27
CA LEU A 608 11.36 -2.40 -0.53
C LEU A 608 12.65 -3.02 -1.06
N LEU A 609 12.57 -4.25 -1.59
CA LEU A 609 13.71 -4.96 -2.18
C LEU A 609 13.87 -4.69 -3.69
N GLY A 610 12.97 -3.91 -4.30
CA GLY A 610 12.94 -3.67 -5.74
C GLY A 610 12.69 -4.94 -6.56
N ILE A 611 11.79 -5.81 -6.09
CA ILE A 611 11.28 -6.99 -6.81
C ILE A 611 10.01 -6.56 -7.55
N ALA A 612 10.05 -6.63 -8.88
CA ALA A 612 8.95 -6.19 -9.74
C ALA A 612 7.70 -7.07 -9.58
N ASP A 613 7.89 -8.39 -9.66
CA ASP A 613 6.81 -9.38 -9.64
C ASP A 613 6.73 -10.10 -8.28
N PHE A 614 5.79 -9.67 -7.45
CA PHE A 614 5.47 -10.28 -6.17
C PHE A 614 4.44 -11.42 -6.30
N SER A 615 3.95 -11.74 -7.50
CA SER A 615 2.92 -12.75 -7.67
C SER A 615 3.43 -14.13 -7.25
N ARG A 616 2.50 -14.93 -6.69
CA ARG A 616 2.76 -16.31 -6.31
C ARG A 616 2.93 -17.15 -7.58
N ARG A 617 4.17 -17.51 -7.94
CA ARG A 617 4.51 -18.21 -9.19
C ARG A 617 5.73 -19.10 -9.00
N ASN A 618 6.04 -19.99 -9.94
CA ASN A 618 7.24 -20.84 -9.80
C ASN A 618 8.54 -20.02 -9.90
N LEU A 619 9.29 -19.96 -8.81
CA LEU A 619 10.66 -19.46 -8.69
C LEU A 619 11.69 -20.57 -8.96
N GLY A 620 11.34 -21.85 -8.68
CA GLY A 620 12.19 -23.04 -8.91
C GLY A 620 12.35 -23.41 -10.39
N ALA A 621 11.31 -23.15 -11.17
CA ALA A 621 11.25 -23.43 -12.59
C ALA A 621 10.77 -22.18 -13.31
N VAL A 622 11.68 -21.23 -13.55
CA VAL A 622 11.42 -20.12 -14.46
C VAL A 622 10.87 -20.73 -15.76
N SER A 623 9.68 -20.33 -16.20
CA SER A 623 9.06 -20.81 -17.44
C SER A 623 9.92 -20.41 -18.63
N TYR A 624 10.89 -21.23 -18.97
CA TYR A 624 11.52 -21.20 -20.27
C TYR A 624 10.93 -22.36 -21.08
N ASP A 625 10.30 -22.01 -22.19
CA ASP A 625 9.90 -22.99 -23.18
C ASP A 625 11.18 -23.51 -23.84
N THR A 626 11.76 -24.57 -23.28
CA THR A 626 12.70 -25.41 -24.02
C THR A 626 11.89 -26.12 -25.10
N TYR A 627 11.59 -25.42 -26.19
CA TYR A 627 11.34 -26.10 -27.45
C TYR A 627 12.66 -26.75 -27.86
N ALA A 628 12.77 -28.06 -27.61
CA ALA A 628 13.67 -28.88 -28.40
C ALA A 628 13.16 -28.80 -29.83
N GLU A 629 13.91 -28.12 -30.70
CA GLU A 629 13.81 -28.39 -32.14
C GLU A 629 14.38 -29.80 -32.30
N ILE A 630 13.52 -30.82 -32.14
CA ILE A 630 13.89 -32.22 -32.34
C ILE A 630 14.06 -32.38 -33.85
N ASP A 631 15.29 -32.24 -34.33
CA ASP A 631 15.66 -32.77 -35.63
C ASP A 631 15.57 -34.29 -35.53
N ILE A 632 14.76 -34.90 -36.40
CA ILE A 632 14.39 -36.33 -36.38
C ILE A 632 15.54 -37.20 -36.93
N THR A 633 16.77 -36.96 -36.46
CA THR A 633 17.98 -37.67 -36.89
C THR A 633 18.71 -38.22 -35.67
N PRO A 634 19.36 -39.41 -35.73
CA PRO A 634 19.91 -40.05 -34.54
C PRO A 634 21.13 -39.27 -34.02
N GLY A 635 20.96 -38.57 -32.89
CA GLY A 635 21.98 -37.79 -32.19
C GLY A 635 21.36 -36.53 -31.60
N ASP A 636 20.68 -36.66 -30.45
CA ASP A 636 19.88 -35.58 -29.83
C ASP A 636 20.74 -34.36 -29.47
N GLU A 637 20.74 -33.35 -30.34
CA GLU A 637 21.34 -32.04 -30.09
C GLU A 637 20.29 -31.06 -29.54
N PHE A 638 20.51 -30.53 -28.34
CA PHE A 638 19.59 -29.59 -27.69
C PHE A 638 20.00 -28.14 -27.93
N ARG A 639 19.02 -27.23 -28.06
CA ARG A 639 19.21 -25.76 -28.11
C ARG A 639 18.26 -25.10 -27.13
N PHE A 640 18.56 -23.86 -26.75
CA PHE A 640 17.65 -23.03 -25.96
C PHE A 640 17.30 -21.73 -26.67
N ARG A 641 16.09 -21.23 -26.42
CA ARG A 641 15.65 -19.88 -26.78
C ARG A 641 14.97 -19.26 -25.57
N VAL A 642 15.26 -17.99 -25.32
CA VAL A 642 14.52 -17.17 -24.35
C VAL A 642 13.47 -16.42 -25.16
N LEU A 643 12.22 -16.49 -24.75
CA LEU A 643 11.09 -15.91 -25.47
C LEU A 643 10.46 -14.78 -24.65
N ARG A 644 9.79 -13.85 -25.34
CA ARG A 644 8.89 -12.91 -24.69
C ARG A 644 7.54 -13.60 -24.46
N ALA A 645 6.97 -13.45 -23.27
CA ALA A 645 5.85 -14.23 -22.78
C ALA A 645 4.51 -13.85 -23.46
N ASP A 646 4.41 -12.62 -23.97
CA ASP A 646 3.23 -12.05 -24.61
C ASP A 646 3.04 -12.55 -26.06
N ASP A 647 4.12 -12.59 -26.85
CA ASP A 647 4.06 -12.83 -28.29
C ASP A 647 5.01 -13.92 -28.79
N ASN A 648 5.69 -14.63 -27.88
CA ASN A 648 6.71 -15.64 -28.18
C ASN A 648 7.87 -15.11 -29.05
N LYS A 649 8.14 -13.80 -29.05
CA LYS A 649 9.29 -13.22 -29.76
C LYS A 649 10.58 -13.78 -29.19
N ILE A 650 11.48 -14.25 -30.06
CA ILE A 650 12.79 -14.78 -29.65
C ILE A 650 13.66 -13.63 -29.15
N LEU A 651 13.93 -13.64 -27.85
CA LEU A 651 14.76 -12.65 -27.19
C LEU A 651 16.23 -12.99 -27.29
N LEU A 652 16.57 -14.24 -27.01
CA LEU A 652 17.91 -14.79 -27.05
C LEU A 652 17.87 -16.21 -27.60
N SER A 653 18.95 -16.63 -28.25
CA SER A 653 19.09 -17.99 -28.79
C SER A 653 20.49 -18.53 -28.55
N SER A 654 20.61 -19.83 -28.32
CA SER A 654 21.90 -20.49 -28.16
C SER A 654 22.75 -20.39 -29.43
N THR A 655 24.07 -20.32 -29.24
CA THR A 655 25.06 -20.33 -30.32
C THR A 655 25.57 -21.72 -30.65
N VAL A 656 25.41 -22.67 -29.72
CA VAL A 656 25.89 -24.05 -29.80
C VAL A 656 24.77 -25.05 -29.50
N ASN A 657 25.03 -26.29 -29.87
CA ASN A 657 24.23 -27.47 -29.57
C ASN A 657 24.73 -28.12 -28.27
N PHE A 658 23.83 -28.66 -27.45
CA PHE A 658 24.14 -29.36 -26.20
C PHE A 658 23.83 -30.84 -26.31
N THR A 659 24.62 -31.67 -25.63
CA THR A 659 24.43 -33.14 -25.57
C THR A 659 23.32 -33.55 -24.61
N SER A 660 22.88 -32.66 -23.73
CA SER A 660 21.79 -32.92 -22.79
C SER A 660 20.89 -31.68 -22.62
N ARG A 661 19.64 -31.91 -22.24
CA ARG A 661 18.70 -30.85 -21.86
C ARG A 661 19.14 -30.06 -20.63
N GLU A 662 19.89 -30.71 -19.73
CA GLU A 662 20.37 -30.11 -18.49
C GLU A 662 21.50 -29.11 -18.76
N ASP A 663 22.44 -29.44 -19.65
CA ASP A 663 23.50 -28.53 -20.09
C ASP A 663 22.93 -27.30 -20.84
N ALA A 664 21.93 -27.53 -21.70
CA ALA A 664 21.22 -26.44 -22.38
C ALA A 664 20.51 -25.51 -21.40
N ARG A 665 19.89 -26.07 -20.34
CA ARG A 665 19.25 -25.31 -19.26
C ARG A 665 20.28 -24.50 -18.47
N ALA A 666 21.37 -25.13 -18.05
CA ALA A 666 22.43 -24.46 -17.28
C ALA A 666 22.99 -23.26 -18.05
N ARG A 667 23.28 -23.45 -19.36
CA ARG A 667 23.77 -22.35 -20.21
C ARG A 667 22.75 -21.23 -20.37
N MET A 668 21.47 -21.57 -20.51
CA MET A 668 20.42 -20.57 -20.62
C MET A 668 20.28 -19.74 -19.34
N ILE A 669 20.32 -20.38 -18.17
CA ILE A 669 20.29 -19.70 -16.86
C ILE A 669 21.47 -18.74 -16.76
N GLU A 670 22.66 -19.18 -17.13
CA GLU A 670 23.86 -18.34 -17.17
C GLU A 670 23.68 -17.15 -18.14
N ALA A 671 23.16 -17.39 -19.35
CA ALA A 671 22.90 -16.35 -20.33
C ALA A 671 21.86 -15.32 -19.85
N ILE A 672 20.80 -15.76 -19.16
CA ILE A 672 19.80 -14.87 -18.56
C ILE A 672 20.42 -14.05 -17.43
N ALA A 673 21.15 -14.69 -16.51
CA ALA A 673 21.78 -14.03 -15.38
C ALA A 673 22.79 -12.95 -15.83
N ARG A 674 23.58 -13.22 -16.87
CA ARG A 674 24.47 -12.22 -17.48
C ARG A 674 23.71 -11.18 -18.30
N GLY A 675 22.64 -11.58 -19.00
CA GLY A 675 21.78 -10.68 -19.77
C GLY A 675 21.01 -9.66 -18.91
N GLN A 676 20.94 -9.86 -17.60
CA GLN A 676 20.37 -8.86 -16.70
C GLN A 676 21.34 -7.71 -16.38
N GLN A 677 22.63 -7.84 -16.72
CA GLN A 677 23.68 -6.88 -16.41
C GLN A 677 24.07 -6.11 -17.68
N VAL A 678 23.68 -4.83 -17.76
CA VAL A 678 23.92 -3.98 -18.93
C VAL A 678 25.30 -3.34 -18.81
N ASP A 679 26.33 -4.06 -19.26
CA ASP A 679 27.69 -3.54 -19.34
C ASP A 679 28.46 -4.14 -20.52
N GLU A 680 29.61 -3.55 -20.83
CA GLU A 680 30.49 -4.01 -21.92
C GLU A 680 31.23 -5.31 -21.60
N GLN A 681 31.18 -5.78 -20.35
CA GLN A 681 31.78 -7.06 -19.93
C GLN A 681 30.87 -8.23 -20.28
N HIS A 682 29.55 -8.02 -20.27
CA HIS A 682 28.54 -9.04 -20.52
C HIS A 682 27.87 -8.92 -21.89
N TYR A 683 27.85 -7.72 -22.48
CA TYR A 683 27.31 -7.48 -23.81
C TYR A 683 28.38 -7.09 -24.81
N ARG A 684 28.31 -7.71 -26.00
CA ARG A 684 29.11 -7.31 -27.16
C ARG A 684 28.23 -7.03 -28.36
N VAL A 685 28.21 -5.77 -28.80
CA VAL A 685 27.60 -5.34 -30.06
C VAL A 685 28.57 -5.63 -31.20
N ILE A 686 28.06 -6.12 -32.33
CA ILE A 686 28.82 -6.45 -33.52
C ILE A 686 28.08 -5.95 -34.77
N GLU A 687 28.84 -5.50 -35.76
CA GLU A 687 28.30 -5.16 -37.08
C GLU A 687 28.27 -6.42 -37.97
N GLY A 688 27.10 -6.72 -38.52
CA GLY A 688 26.87 -7.79 -39.46
C GLY A 688 27.31 -7.42 -40.88
N ARG A 689 27.48 -8.43 -41.74
CA ARG A 689 27.85 -8.22 -43.16
C ARG A 689 26.75 -7.57 -43.99
N ASP A 690 25.55 -7.52 -43.44
CA ASP A 690 24.34 -6.88 -43.96
C ASP A 690 24.23 -5.38 -43.57
N GLY A 691 25.21 -4.84 -42.83
CA GLY A 691 25.20 -3.47 -42.33
C GLY A 691 24.28 -3.25 -41.12
N HIS A 692 23.72 -4.33 -40.56
CA HIS A 692 22.92 -4.28 -39.34
C HIS A 692 23.77 -4.61 -38.11
N PHE A 693 23.39 -4.08 -36.95
CA PHE A 693 24.03 -4.33 -35.67
C PHE A 693 23.32 -5.47 -34.94
N TYR A 694 24.09 -6.35 -34.30
CA TYR A 694 23.60 -7.45 -33.48
C TYR A 694 24.31 -7.43 -32.14
N PHE A 695 23.74 -8.04 -31.11
CA PHE A 695 24.44 -8.17 -29.83
C PHE A 695 24.45 -9.61 -29.32
N ARG A 696 25.46 -9.89 -28.49
CA ARG A 696 25.73 -11.20 -27.89
C ARG A 696 25.98 -11.03 -26.40
N ILE A 697 25.54 -12.02 -25.63
CA ILE A 697 25.84 -12.14 -24.21
C ILE A 697 27.08 -13.02 -24.07
N ILE A 698 28.05 -12.57 -23.28
CA ILE A 698 29.34 -13.25 -23.09
C ILE A 698 29.61 -13.55 -21.61
N ASP A 699 30.44 -14.55 -21.35
CA ASP A 699 30.99 -14.85 -20.01
C ASP A 699 32.26 -14.02 -19.72
N ASP A 700 32.80 -14.17 -18.51
CA ASP A 700 34.04 -13.47 -18.07
C ASP A 700 35.27 -13.79 -18.93
N ALA A 701 35.26 -14.94 -19.61
CA ALA A 701 36.31 -15.37 -20.54
C ALA A 701 36.06 -14.90 -21.98
N GLY A 702 34.94 -14.24 -22.25
CA GLY A 702 34.53 -13.74 -23.56
C GLY A 702 33.85 -14.78 -24.46
N HIS A 703 33.48 -15.95 -23.95
CA HIS A 703 32.71 -16.94 -24.70
C HIS A 703 31.25 -16.50 -24.83
N ILE A 704 30.64 -16.80 -25.98
CA ILE A 704 29.27 -16.40 -26.25
C ILE A 704 28.30 -17.37 -25.57
N LEU A 705 27.52 -16.84 -24.63
CA LEU A 705 26.46 -17.56 -23.92
C LEU A 705 25.17 -17.60 -24.75
N ALA A 706 24.78 -16.48 -25.33
CA ALA A 706 23.60 -16.36 -26.18
C ALA A 706 23.74 -15.21 -27.19
N ARG A 707 22.88 -15.20 -28.21
CA ARG A 707 22.83 -14.13 -29.22
C ARG A 707 21.43 -13.62 -29.48
N ARG A 708 21.34 -12.34 -29.86
CA ARG A 708 20.16 -11.78 -30.53
C ARG A 708 20.22 -12.11 -32.02
N VAL A 709 19.11 -12.60 -32.58
CA VAL A 709 19.00 -12.98 -34.00
C VAL A 709 18.47 -11.84 -34.86
N GLU A 710 17.72 -10.91 -34.28
CA GLU A 710 17.24 -9.69 -34.94
C GLU A 710 18.37 -8.66 -35.06
N GLY A 711 18.51 -8.03 -36.23
CA GLY A 711 19.49 -6.99 -36.52
C GLY A 711 18.88 -5.58 -36.43
N PHE A 712 19.67 -4.62 -35.96
CA PHE A 712 19.28 -3.22 -35.75
C PHE A 712 19.95 -2.31 -36.79
N ALA A 713 19.32 -1.18 -37.13
CA ALA A 713 19.84 -0.27 -38.17
C ALA A 713 21.06 0.55 -37.71
N THR A 714 21.19 0.83 -36.41
CA THR A 714 22.29 1.61 -35.81
C THR A 714 22.79 0.95 -34.53
N GLU A 715 23.99 1.33 -34.08
CA GLU A 715 24.55 0.85 -32.81
C GLU A 715 23.70 1.31 -31.62
N GLU A 716 23.19 2.55 -31.65
CA GLU A 716 22.32 3.10 -30.61
C GLU A 716 21.03 2.26 -30.48
N ALA A 717 20.38 1.91 -31.59
CA ALA A 717 19.19 1.06 -31.56
C ALA A 717 19.47 -0.34 -31.00
N ALA A 718 20.69 -0.87 -31.21
CA ALA A 718 21.11 -2.12 -30.58
C ALA A 718 21.31 -1.96 -29.07
N ARG A 719 21.87 -0.83 -28.61
CA ARG A 719 22.03 -0.51 -27.19
C ARG A 719 20.68 -0.32 -26.49
N ASP A 720 19.73 0.37 -27.12
CA ASP A 720 18.35 0.48 -26.62
C ASP A 720 17.70 -0.90 -26.48
N ALA A 721 17.90 -1.78 -27.46
CA ALA A 721 17.38 -3.14 -27.42
C ALA A 721 18.04 -4.00 -26.32
N ILE A 722 19.33 -3.76 -26.01
CA ILE A 722 20.01 -4.39 -24.87
C ILE A 722 19.37 -3.95 -23.56
N ALA A 723 19.18 -2.64 -23.36
CA ALA A 723 18.56 -2.10 -22.15
C ALA A 723 17.14 -2.66 -21.94
N ASN A 724 16.33 -2.67 -23.00
CA ASN A 724 14.99 -3.24 -22.99
C ASN A 724 14.99 -4.76 -22.71
N LEU A 725 15.94 -5.49 -23.29
CA LEU A 725 16.09 -6.92 -23.03
C LEU A 725 16.45 -7.16 -21.56
N ALA A 726 17.44 -6.44 -21.02
CA ALA A 726 17.88 -6.62 -19.65
C ALA A 726 16.77 -6.30 -18.64
N ALA A 727 16.03 -5.21 -18.85
CA ALA A 727 14.84 -4.88 -18.07
C ALA A 727 13.82 -6.02 -18.13
N TYR A 728 13.47 -6.48 -19.34
CA TYR A 728 12.53 -7.58 -19.51
C TYR A 728 13.01 -8.88 -18.83
N LEU A 729 14.31 -9.20 -18.91
CA LEU A 729 14.90 -10.37 -18.23
C LEU A 729 14.90 -10.21 -16.71
N ARG A 730 15.04 -9.01 -16.16
CA ARG A 730 14.90 -8.76 -14.71
C ARG A 730 13.45 -8.92 -14.27
N ASP A 731 12.53 -8.33 -15.02
CA ASP A 731 11.11 -8.33 -14.68
C ASP A 731 10.49 -9.72 -14.78
N HIS A 732 10.86 -10.48 -15.82
CA HIS A 732 10.19 -11.75 -16.14
C HIS A 732 11.07 -12.99 -15.90
N TYR A 733 12.39 -12.83 -15.75
CA TYR A 733 13.34 -13.95 -15.67
C TYR A 733 14.38 -13.84 -14.53
N SER A 734 14.26 -12.87 -13.60
CA SER A 734 15.16 -12.78 -12.42
C SER A 734 15.07 -14.00 -11.51
N GLY A 735 13.89 -14.63 -11.46
CA GLY A 735 13.57 -15.67 -10.49
C GLY A 735 13.52 -15.14 -9.05
N GLU A 736 13.63 -13.82 -8.87
CA GLU A 736 13.56 -13.17 -7.57
C GLU A 736 12.11 -13.05 -7.12
N GLY A 737 11.89 -13.36 -5.85
CA GLY A 737 10.58 -13.42 -5.24
C GLY A 737 10.74 -14.05 -3.87
N LEU A 738 9.63 -14.13 -3.14
CA LEU A 738 9.59 -14.77 -1.85
C LEU A 738 8.23 -15.41 -1.64
N TYR A 739 8.18 -16.35 -0.71
CA TYR A 739 6.93 -16.87 -0.17
C TYR A 739 6.88 -16.57 1.32
N VAL A 740 5.78 -15.97 1.79
CA VAL A 740 5.43 -15.92 3.21
C VAL A 740 4.39 -17.00 3.49
N PHE A 741 4.69 -17.83 4.46
CA PHE A 741 3.89 -18.99 4.81
C PHE A 741 3.53 -18.97 6.30
N GLU A 742 2.26 -19.23 6.61
CA GLU A 742 1.71 -19.22 7.96
C GLU A 742 1.62 -20.63 8.53
N ASN A 743 2.35 -20.92 9.61
CA ASN A 743 2.29 -22.26 10.19
C ASN A 743 0.90 -22.57 10.78
N LEU A 744 0.18 -21.56 11.28
CA LEU A 744 -1.16 -21.71 11.86
C LEU A 744 -2.15 -22.40 10.89
N LEU A 745 -1.98 -22.21 9.58
CA LEU A 745 -2.83 -22.82 8.56
C LEU A 745 -2.57 -24.33 8.38
N LEU A 746 -1.46 -24.85 8.91
CA LEU A 746 -1.15 -26.29 8.94
C LEU A 746 -1.63 -26.97 10.23
N ARG A 747 -2.37 -26.27 11.08
CA ARG A 747 -2.93 -26.85 12.31
C ARG A 747 -3.74 -28.11 11.97
N PRO A 748 -3.76 -29.10 12.87
CA PRO A 748 -4.58 -30.28 12.65
C PRO A 748 -6.07 -29.94 12.80
N GLU A 749 -6.87 -30.22 11.77
CA GLU A 749 -8.33 -30.07 11.81
C GLU A 749 -9.03 -31.43 11.96
N THR A 750 -8.37 -32.49 11.50
CA THR A 750 -8.82 -33.88 11.67
C THR A 750 -7.88 -34.66 12.59
N ALA A 751 -8.34 -35.82 13.08
CA ALA A 751 -7.54 -36.69 13.96
C ALA A 751 -6.32 -37.30 13.27
N ASP A 752 -6.38 -37.46 11.94
CA ASP A 752 -5.34 -38.11 11.13
C ASP A 752 -4.36 -37.11 10.50
N ASP A 753 -4.64 -35.81 10.55
CA ASP A 753 -3.72 -34.77 10.04
C ASP A 753 -2.34 -34.91 10.71
N PRO A 754 -1.23 -34.84 9.95
CA PRO A 754 0.10 -34.90 10.54
C PRO A 754 0.40 -33.64 11.35
N LEU A 755 1.23 -33.79 12.37
CA LEU A 755 1.65 -32.68 13.23
C LEU A 755 3.01 -32.14 12.79
N LEU A 756 3.21 -30.82 12.93
CA LEU A 756 4.50 -30.21 12.71
C LEU A 756 5.52 -30.74 13.73
N PRO A 757 6.77 -30.99 13.31
CA PRO A 757 7.80 -31.39 14.25
C PRO A 757 8.18 -30.25 15.19
N ILE A 758 8.66 -30.61 16.37
CA ILE A 758 9.15 -29.68 17.39
C ILE A 758 10.64 -29.93 17.66
N CYS A 759 11.37 -28.87 17.97
CA CYS A 759 12.78 -28.93 18.32
C CYS A 759 12.96 -28.36 19.72
N ILE A 760 12.78 -29.21 20.74
CA ILE A 760 12.86 -28.81 22.14
C ILE A 760 14.09 -29.41 22.82
N ASP A 761 14.80 -28.58 23.59
CA ASP A 761 15.88 -29.02 24.47
C ASP A 761 15.31 -29.62 25.76
N SER A 762 16.00 -30.64 26.29
CA SER A 762 15.54 -31.40 27.46
C SER A 762 15.47 -30.60 28.77
N ASP A 763 16.26 -29.52 28.87
CA ASP A 763 16.39 -28.70 30.08
C ASP A 763 15.66 -27.35 29.97
N CYS A 764 14.83 -27.19 28.95
CA CYS A 764 14.20 -25.92 28.64
C CYS A 764 12.98 -25.65 29.55
N SER A 765 13.02 -24.52 30.27
CA SER A 765 11.94 -24.07 31.17
C SER A 765 10.94 -23.13 30.48
N ASP A 766 11.34 -22.50 29.37
CA ASP A 766 10.48 -21.64 28.54
C ASP A 766 10.63 -21.98 27.05
N CYS A 767 9.97 -23.07 26.63
CA CYS A 767 10.13 -23.62 25.28
C CYS A 767 9.11 -23.04 24.32
N ALA A 768 9.38 -21.85 23.79
CA ALA A 768 8.63 -21.31 22.65
C ALA A 768 8.55 -22.34 21.49
N ASP A 769 9.59 -23.17 21.32
CA ASP A 769 9.67 -24.21 20.27
C ASP A 769 8.80 -25.46 20.51
N ALA A 770 8.04 -25.49 21.61
CA ALA A 770 7.00 -26.51 21.81
C ALA A 770 5.73 -26.21 20.98
N ASP A 771 5.50 -24.95 20.60
CA ASP A 771 4.40 -24.54 19.71
C ASP A 771 4.94 -24.16 18.32
N PRO A 772 4.84 -25.06 17.33
CA PRO A 772 5.30 -24.79 15.97
C PRO A 772 4.26 -24.03 15.13
N TYR A 773 3.06 -23.72 15.65
CA TYR A 773 1.94 -23.15 14.90
C TYR A 773 1.72 -21.67 15.21
N SER A 774 1.53 -21.34 16.49
CA SER A 774 1.08 -20.01 16.91
C SER A 774 2.16 -18.96 16.64
N TRP A 775 1.78 -17.88 15.94
CA TRP A 775 2.66 -16.74 15.67
C TRP A 775 3.96 -17.09 14.95
N ARG A 776 3.99 -18.21 14.20
CA ARG A 776 5.15 -18.67 13.43
C ARG A 776 4.94 -18.44 11.94
N LEU A 777 5.91 -17.75 11.32
CA LEU A 777 5.99 -17.56 9.87
C LEU A 777 7.21 -18.28 9.29
N GLN A 778 7.11 -18.73 8.06
CA GLN A 778 8.25 -19.20 7.26
C GLN A 778 8.35 -18.34 6.01
N ILE A 779 9.55 -17.82 5.74
CA ILE A 779 9.84 -16.98 4.58
C ILE A 779 10.83 -17.71 3.70
N VAL A 780 10.42 -18.13 2.51
CA VAL A 780 11.22 -18.96 1.60
C VAL A 780 11.70 -18.11 0.43
N LEU A 781 13.03 -18.07 0.24
CA LEU A 781 13.72 -17.24 -0.74
C LEU A 781 14.64 -18.10 -1.64
N PRO A 782 14.67 -17.88 -2.96
CA PRO A 782 15.52 -18.62 -3.88
C PRO A 782 16.98 -18.15 -3.78
N ALA A 783 17.84 -18.92 -3.11
CA ALA A 783 19.24 -18.59 -2.88
C ALA A 783 20.08 -18.43 -4.17
N TYR A 784 19.60 -18.99 -5.28
CA TYR A 784 20.25 -19.00 -6.59
C TYR A 784 19.79 -17.88 -7.52
N ALA A 785 18.76 -17.10 -7.16
CA ALA A 785 18.16 -16.11 -8.05
C ALA A 785 18.90 -14.76 -8.01
N GLY A 786 19.23 -14.22 -9.19
CA GLY A 786 19.71 -12.86 -9.38
C GLY A 786 20.59 -12.29 -8.26
N ARG A 787 20.12 -11.19 -7.67
CA ARG A 787 20.78 -10.43 -6.60
C ARG A 787 20.91 -11.21 -5.29
N PHE A 788 20.05 -12.19 -5.04
CA PHE A 788 20.15 -13.05 -3.86
C PHE A 788 21.40 -13.93 -3.85
N GLN A 789 22.21 -13.98 -4.91
CA GLN A 789 23.52 -14.64 -4.84
C GLN A 789 24.56 -13.83 -4.06
N GLN A 790 24.37 -12.51 -3.89
CA GLN A 790 25.28 -11.64 -3.13
C GLN A 790 24.94 -11.62 -1.64
N MET A 791 25.93 -11.92 -0.79
CA MET A 791 25.72 -12.01 0.67
C MET A 791 25.37 -10.68 1.32
N ASP A 792 25.95 -9.56 0.86
CA ASP A 792 25.62 -8.24 1.41
C ASP A 792 24.16 -7.88 1.15
N PHE A 793 23.66 -8.20 -0.05
CA PHE A 793 22.25 -8.05 -0.36
C PHE A 793 21.36 -9.00 0.45
N ARG A 794 21.80 -10.24 0.73
CA ARG A 794 21.05 -11.13 1.65
C ARG A 794 20.97 -10.57 3.06
N HIS A 795 22.05 -9.98 3.58
CA HIS A 795 22.02 -9.36 4.90
C HIS A 795 21.04 -8.20 4.95
N PHE A 796 21.03 -7.35 3.91
CA PHE A 796 20.04 -6.29 3.75
C PHE A 796 18.61 -6.84 3.68
N VAL A 797 18.37 -7.90 2.89
CA VAL A 797 17.07 -8.57 2.79
C VAL A 797 16.62 -9.10 4.15
N GLU A 798 17.50 -9.79 4.87
CA GLU A 798 17.19 -10.30 6.20
C GLU A 798 16.93 -9.21 7.23
N HIS A 799 17.66 -8.09 7.16
CA HIS A 799 17.42 -6.92 8.02
C HIS A 799 16.05 -6.30 7.73
N THR A 800 15.73 -6.09 6.45
CA THR A 800 14.44 -5.59 5.98
C THR A 800 13.32 -6.51 6.46
N LEU A 801 13.46 -7.83 6.26
CA LEU A 801 12.48 -8.82 6.71
C LEU A 801 12.20 -8.75 8.21
N ARG A 802 13.25 -8.66 9.04
CA ARG A 802 13.09 -8.60 10.51
C ARG A 802 12.49 -7.28 10.98
N SER A 803 12.70 -6.19 10.25
CA SER A 803 12.17 -4.87 10.57
C SER A 803 10.70 -4.72 10.16
N GLU A 804 10.29 -5.41 9.09
CA GLU A 804 8.94 -5.33 8.52
C GLU A 804 7.96 -6.38 9.07
N VAL A 805 8.46 -7.51 9.57
CA VAL A 805 7.60 -8.53 10.20
C VAL A 805 6.99 -7.98 11.51
N PRO A 806 5.67 -8.11 11.73
CA PRO A 806 5.04 -7.70 12.98
C PRO A 806 5.73 -8.30 14.21
N ALA A 807 5.97 -7.49 15.24
CA ALA A 807 6.81 -7.85 16.38
C ALA A 807 6.35 -9.08 17.19
N HIS A 808 5.07 -9.44 17.11
CA HIS A 808 4.51 -10.62 17.78
C HIS A 808 4.70 -11.91 16.97
N LEU A 809 5.10 -11.82 15.69
CA LEU A 809 5.34 -12.95 14.81
C LEU A 809 6.83 -13.31 14.77
N LEU A 810 7.13 -14.61 14.74
CA LEU A 810 8.48 -15.14 14.66
C LEU A 810 8.74 -15.70 13.25
N PRO A 811 9.50 -14.99 12.39
CA PRO A 811 9.82 -15.45 11.05
C PRO A 811 11.02 -16.39 11.04
N LYS A 812 10.90 -17.53 10.34
CA LYS A 812 12.01 -18.39 9.95
C LYS A 812 12.39 -18.10 8.50
N ILE A 813 13.56 -17.52 8.28
CA ILE A 813 14.06 -17.17 6.94
C ILE A 813 14.82 -18.37 6.35
N CYS A 814 14.40 -18.81 5.17
CA CYS A 814 14.88 -19.99 4.47
C CYS A 814 15.43 -19.62 3.07
N TRP A 815 16.75 -19.61 2.91
CA TRP A 815 17.45 -19.45 1.63
C TRP A 815 17.66 -20.81 0.96
N VAL A 816 16.88 -21.15 -0.07
CA VAL A 816 16.81 -22.53 -0.59
C VAL A 816 17.38 -22.67 -2.00
N ASN A 817 17.92 -23.86 -2.31
CA ASN A 817 18.35 -24.23 -3.66
C ASN A 817 17.15 -24.50 -4.59
N ALA A 818 17.40 -24.63 -5.89
CA ALA A 818 16.35 -24.79 -6.90
C ALA A 818 15.53 -26.08 -6.76
N ASP A 819 16.14 -27.19 -6.35
CA ASP A 819 15.46 -28.48 -6.20
C ASP A 819 14.52 -28.49 -5.00
N ASP A 820 14.99 -27.93 -3.87
CA ASP A 820 14.19 -27.74 -2.67
C ASP A 820 13.04 -26.77 -2.92
N MET A 821 13.27 -25.67 -3.65
CA MET A 821 12.23 -24.74 -4.08
C MET A 821 11.16 -25.45 -4.93
N ALA A 822 11.55 -26.19 -5.97
CA ALA A 822 10.61 -26.90 -6.84
C ALA A 822 9.79 -27.97 -6.09
N ARG A 823 10.39 -28.63 -5.09
CA ARG A 823 9.68 -29.57 -4.20
C ARG A 823 8.66 -28.85 -3.32
N PHE A 824 9.05 -27.74 -2.70
CA PHE A 824 8.17 -26.89 -1.89
C PHE A 824 7.00 -26.35 -2.71
N GLU A 825 7.26 -25.74 -3.87
CA GLU A 825 6.22 -25.14 -4.73
C GLU A 825 5.16 -26.14 -5.17
N ARG A 826 5.60 -27.35 -5.53
CA ARG A 826 4.68 -28.44 -5.88
C ARG A 826 3.77 -28.80 -4.71
N ALA A 827 4.35 -29.06 -3.54
CA ALA A 827 3.60 -29.43 -2.34
C ALA A 827 2.67 -28.29 -1.88
N TYR A 828 3.14 -27.05 -1.96
CA TYR A 828 2.37 -25.88 -1.55
C TYR A 828 1.18 -25.62 -2.47
N ARG A 829 1.37 -25.68 -3.79
CA ARG A 829 0.27 -25.58 -4.77
C ARG A 829 -0.77 -26.68 -4.56
N ASP A 830 -0.32 -27.90 -4.31
CA ASP A 830 -1.19 -29.04 -4.01
C ASP A 830 -1.99 -28.87 -2.71
N TRP A 831 -1.41 -28.21 -1.71
CA TRP A 831 -2.07 -27.83 -0.46
C TRP A 831 -3.07 -26.69 -0.66
N LEU A 832 -2.71 -25.61 -1.36
CA LEU A 832 -3.60 -24.47 -1.60
C LEU A 832 -4.91 -24.88 -2.29
N ASN A 833 -4.82 -25.71 -3.34
CA ASN A 833 -6.01 -26.23 -4.03
C ASN A 833 -6.91 -27.11 -3.14
N LEU A 834 -6.32 -27.73 -2.12
CA LEU A 834 -7.05 -28.51 -1.14
C LEU A 834 -7.68 -27.61 -0.08
N HIS A 835 -6.91 -26.68 0.48
CA HIS A 835 -7.33 -25.77 1.54
C HIS A 835 -8.43 -24.81 1.08
N ALA A 836 -8.32 -24.29 -0.15
CA ALA A 836 -9.33 -23.46 -0.78
C ALA A 836 -10.63 -24.21 -1.13
N SER A 837 -10.74 -25.50 -0.80
CA SER A 837 -11.91 -26.35 -1.08
C SER A 837 -12.29 -26.45 -2.57
N LEU A 838 -11.37 -26.10 -3.49
CA LEU A 838 -11.51 -26.32 -4.94
C LEU A 838 -11.55 -27.81 -5.29
N THR A 839 -11.03 -28.64 -4.39
CA THR A 839 -11.17 -30.09 -4.44
C THR A 839 -11.93 -30.57 -3.20
N ARG A 840 -12.73 -31.63 -3.32
CA ARG A 840 -13.28 -32.35 -2.16
C ARG A 840 -12.38 -33.54 -1.86
N PRO A 841 -11.30 -33.38 -1.07
CA PRO A 841 -10.36 -34.46 -0.82
C PRO A 841 -11.00 -35.54 0.05
N SER A 842 -10.59 -36.80 -0.15
CA SER A 842 -10.78 -37.78 0.91
C SER A 842 -9.89 -37.43 2.12
N PRO A 843 -10.20 -37.89 3.34
CA PRO A 843 -9.32 -37.69 4.50
C PRO A 843 -7.88 -38.16 4.25
N ALA A 844 -7.71 -39.26 3.51
CA ALA A 844 -6.40 -39.78 3.13
C ALA A 844 -5.65 -38.84 2.18
N ASP A 845 -6.34 -38.22 1.21
CA ASP A 845 -5.73 -37.26 0.28
C ASP A 845 -5.27 -35.99 1.02
N ARG A 846 -6.06 -35.50 1.98
CA ARG A 846 -5.68 -34.38 2.86
C ARG A 846 -4.43 -34.73 3.64
N GLN A 847 -4.43 -35.86 4.32
CA GLN A 847 -3.29 -36.31 5.13
C GLN A 847 -2.01 -36.41 4.29
N ALA A 848 -2.08 -37.02 3.11
CA ALA A 848 -0.93 -37.20 2.23
C ALA A 848 -0.36 -35.86 1.70
N ARG A 849 -1.23 -34.93 1.27
CA ARG A 849 -0.81 -33.61 0.77
C ARG A 849 -0.24 -32.73 1.88
N LEU A 850 -0.87 -32.74 3.06
CA LEU A 850 -0.38 -32.03 4.23
C LEU A 850 0.98 -32.59 4.67
N GLN A 851 1.15 -33.92 4.71
CA GLN A 851 2.43 -34.55 5.02
C GLN A 851 3.51 -34.14 4.01
N ALA A 852 3.22 -34.17 2.72
CA ALA A 852 4.18 -33.77 1.68
C ALA A 852 4.64 -32.30 1.85
N LEU A 853 3.73 -31.41 2.25
CA LEU A 853 4.08 -30.02 2.53
C LEU A 853 4.91 -29.89 3.82
N VAL A 854 4.54 -30.58 4.89
CA VAL A 854 5.34 -30.63 6.13
C VAL A 854 6.75 -31.17 5.87
N ASP A 855 6.88 -32.23 5.07
CA ASP A 855 8.16 -32.80 4.67
C ASP A 855 8.98 -31.80 3.84
N ALA A 856 8.35 -31.09 2.89
CA ALA A 856 9.03 -30.06 2.13
C ALA A 856 9.55 -28.94 3.05
N LEU A 857 8.71 -28.40 3.94
CA LEU A 857 9.07 -27.33 4.88
C LEU A 857 10.20 -27.72 5.86
N THR A 858 10.23 -28.98 6.28
CA THR A 858 11.17 -29.46 7.30
C THR A 858 12.50 -29.94 6.70
N THR A 859 12.52 -30.35 5.43
CA THR A 859 13.73 -30.83 4.74
C THR A 859 14.51 -29.72 4.03
N MET A 860 13.91 -28.56 3.81
CA MET A 860 14.60 -27.40 3.22
C MET A 860 15.82 -26.99 4.06
N LYS A 861 16.96 -26.77 3.39
CA LYS A 861 18.21 -26.35 4.04
C LYS A 861 18.63 -24.97 3.56
N ASN A 862 19.10 -24.15 4.50
CA ASN A 862 19.72 -22.88 4.16
C ASN A 862 21.01 -23.09 3.37
N GLN A 863 21.05 -22.55 2.15
CA GLN A 863 22.21 -22.57 1.29
C GLN A 863 23.01 -21.28 1.46
N TYR A 864 24.17 -21.37 2.10
CA TYR A 864 25.16 -20.30 2.14
C TYR A 864 26.39 -20.68 1.32
N PRO A 865 27.11 -19.71 0.72
CA PRO A 865 28.32 -20.00 -0.04
C PRO A 865 29.34 -20.77 0.83
N GLN A 866 29.96 -21.80 0.23
CA GLN A 866 31.02 -22.57 0.87
C GLN A 866 32.29 -21.72 0.97
N ARG A 867 32.97 -21.76 2.13
CA ARG A 867 34.29 -21.14 2.31
C ARG A 867 35.28 -22.13 2.90
N THR A 868 36.52 -22.03 2.44
CA THR A 868 37.66 -22.75 3.02
C THR A 868 38.19 -21.99 4.23
N LEU A 869 38.51 -22.71 5.30
CA LEU A 869 39.02 -22.15 6.57
C LEU A 869 40.37 -21.45 6.42
N PHE A 870 41.14 -21.78 5.37
CA PHE A 870 42.50 -21.28 5.16
C PHE A 870 42.90 -21.36 3.67
N ASP A 871 43.52 -20.29 3.17
CA ASP A 871 44.19 -20.25 1.85
C ASP A 871 45.42 -19.35 2.00
N CYS A 872 46.60 -19.95 2.02
CA CYS A 872 47.87 -19.28 2.33
C CYS A 872 48.37 -18.33 1.21
N PHE A 873 47.67 -18.23 0.08
CA PHE A 873 48.16 -17.55 -1.13
C PHE A 873 47.26 -16.40 -1.62
N ALA A 874 46.27 -15.93 -0.86
CA ALA A 874 45.38 -14.87 -1.31
C ALA A 874 45.99 -13.46 -1.15
N GLU A 875 46.08 -12.70 -2.26
CA GLU A 875 46.64 -11.33 -2.33
C GLU A 875 45.70 -10.21 -1.80
N SER A 876 44.54 -10.53 -1.21
CA SER A 876 43.60 -9.55 -0.66
C SER A 876 42.91 -10.07 0.61
N PRO A 877 42.58 -9.21 1.59
CA PRO A 877 41.90 -9.63 2.81
C PRO A 877 40.50 -10.17 2.47
N LYS A 878 40.32 -11.49 2.62
CA LYS A 878 39.02 -12.13 2.42
C LYS A 878 38.08 -11.79 3.59
N PRO A 879 36.77 -11.56 3.33
CA PRO A 879 35.80 -11.35 4.40
C PRO A 879 35.75 -12.54 5.37
N PRO A 880 35.53 -12.31 6.67
CA PRO A 880 35.67 -13.33 7.71
C PRO A 880 34.68 -14.50 7.55
N PHE A 881 35.06 -15.67 8.09
CA PHE A 881 34.15 -16.80 8.27
C PHE A 881 33.18 -16.48 9.42
N VAL A 882 31.87 -16.54 9.16
CA VAL A 882 30.83 -16.19 10.14
C VAL A 882 29.99 -17.43 10.41
N LEU A 883 30.07 -17.94 11.65
CA LEU A 883 29.34 -19.12 12.07
C LEU A 883 27.82 -18.89 11.89
N GLY A 884 27.15 -19.74 11.12
CA GLY A 884 25.73 -19.59 10.77
C GLY A 884 25.45 -18.88 9.44
N SER A 885 26.45 -18.27 8.81
CA SER A 885 26.33 -17.55 7.53
C SER A 885 27.34 -18.01 6.45
N THR A 886 28.15 -19.02 6.77
CA THR A 886 29.12 -19.64 5.84
C THR A 886 29.09 -21.17 6.00
N ALA A 887 28.96 -21.90 4.89
CA ALA A 887 29.06 -23.37 4.91
C ALA A 887 30.54 -23.81 4.92
N LEU A 888 30.89 -24.79 5.76
CA LEU A 888 32.21 -25.43 5.70
C LEU A 888 32.36 -26.13 4.36
N GLY A 889 33.37 -25.75 3.57
CA GLY A 889 33.75 -26.51 2.39
C GLY A 889 34.23 -27.92 2.77
N SER A 890 33.78 -28.94 2.04
CA SER A 890 34.40 -30.26 2.09
C SER A 890 35.78 -30.18 1.45
N ALA A 891 36.80 -30.73 2.12
CA ALA A 891 38.13 -30.86 1.52
C ALA A 891 37.99 -31.59 0.17
N PRO A 892 38.67 -31.15 -0.90
CA PRO A 892 38.74 -31.95 -2.12
C PRO A 892 39.34 -33.31 -1.74
N ASP A 893 38.75 -34.40 -2.23
CA ASP A 893 39.27 -35.76 -2.06
C ASP A 893 40.73 -35.79 -2.53
N HIS A 894 41.67 -35.59 -1.60
CA HIS A 894 43.03 -35.98 -1.79
C HIS A 894 43.01 -37.51 -1.75
N PHE A 895 42.99 -38.11 -2.94
CA PHE A 895 43.61 -39.41 -3.13
C PHE A 895 45.07 -39.29 -2.69
N ASP A 896 45.34 -39.59 -1.43
CA ASP A 896 46.69 -39.95 -1.02
C ASP A 896 46.65 -41.16 -0.08
N ASN A 897 47.20 -42.24 -0.60
CA ASN A 897 47.49 -43.45 0.14
C ASN A 897 48.56 -43.13 1.18
N GLN A 898 48.19 -43.04 2.46
CA GLN A 898 48.99 -43.59 3.56
C GLN A 898 48.28 -43.45 4.90
N GLU A 899 47.96 -44.61 5.49
CA GLU A 899 47.90 -44.77 6.94
C GLU A 899 49.13 -44.09 7.56
N THR A 900 48.93 -43.15 8.49
CA THR A 900 49.71 -43.15 9.72
C THR A 900 48.85 -42.69 10.89
N ASP A 901 49.13 -43.36 11.98
CA ASP A 901 48.51 -43.40 13.29
C ASP A 901 48.73 -42.10 14.09
N HIS A 902 47.85 -41.90 15.08
CA HIS A 902 47.93 -40.97 16.23
C HIS A 902 47.40 -39.53 16.08
N GLY A 903 46.39 -39.21 16.90
CA GLY A 903 46.01 -37.85 17.31
C GLY A 903 44.57 -37.68 17.70
#